data_AF-A0A858ATM9-F1
#
_entry.id   AF-A0A858ATM9-F1
#
_cell.length_a   1.000
_cell.length_b   1.000
_cell.length_c   1.000
_cell.angle_alpha   90.00
_cell.angle_beta   90.00
_cell.angle_gamma   90.00
#
_symmetry.space_group_name_H-M   'P 1'
#
loop_
_entity.id
_entity.type
_entity.pdbx_description
1 polymer ?
#
loop_
_entity_poly.entity_id
_entity_poly.type
_entity_poly.pdbx_seq_one_letter_code
_entity_poly.pdbx_strand_id
1 'polypeptide(L)'
;MKKLCSVLGALTLTVVSSTAVVACNGGIDTSLNYTDQEKIASIYNLTEEQLVNNGVRINTLISNEDIDQVIKALELEELINKNPMGAMIKKSLGVYIMSNQFLNEISSKVPGYGWIANKLTWQSQWGLKDLVNSNTAKGFYNNVSGWMNHQENEWSLSVTFLDNQLLGWNGIDRPQYVRININRKLVADENGIINQKNSNPEGIYQQGSEHISVQDPVINPNNPEKGVIYQGYANSSKVFSLSNILTSQPSKIPAGFLNYSPSATDFVNNKVINLDFGNIILQNSKKEIEQALTKYLIENPIYTSEGMNTNQVDTIVKNQIYAIMLAQSIDRDNLRDKNGRPLFDESEKLDAKMIVDSMLSSLSVIVNNLKTKSWTNTTLLNEFSNMIDSIKKSNSTFDLVSKASFIQKFQEVIDDSRDRSDPNAGQTSFFVGQLNAILYKENQNSQRVLSNSQSYLDFGYDASYKFKVFYWSGSTPITGAEDQWYSPDDNSKAEDYVADKGFRNVFLSLRLNQGAASYVVLDKYRQSLKENNFVLDIFDLKNTSASPSDQEVDKIMLKKLNEAIALDPKQGNVDVNHDSWRIYHIVSLVNKYVNEKLKEVFGFDSSGNLEIHNKNVSLDYSKSKSNSNDFSKADDDLAFAELYKNKEINFIANDFSSTSGTILRDNIYDFGLTLMWSLTNSNYIFAGTLNIFGKHLDTDQELNEMNLWWKESSRSIGRIPNIVYMPSSWGKLFDSYWKNHVSKNPNNPDYNARIK
;
A
#
# COMPACT_ATOMS: atom_id res chain seq x y z
N MET A 1 -9.52 -27.46 67.21
CA MET A 1 -9.41 -26.96 65.82
C MET A 1 -8.88 -25.53 65.73
N LYS A 2 -9.55 -24.49 66.24
CA LYS A 2 -9.04 -23.09 66.14
C LYS A 2 -7.59 -22.93 66.62
N LYS A 3 -7.20 -23.48 67.78
CA LYS A 3 -5.81 -23.45 68.26
C LYS A 3 -4.83 -24.22 67.35
N LEU A 4 -5.28 -25.32 66.72
CA LEU A 4 -4.47 -26.11 65.79
C LEU A 4 -4.32 -25.38 64.44
N CYS A 5 -5.37 -24.71 63.97
CA CYS A 5 -5.34 -23.83 62.79
C CYS A 5 -4.55 -22.56 63.06
N SER A 6 -4.52 -22.04 64.28
CA SER A 6 -3.65 -20.92 64.68
C SER A 6 -2.19 -21.36 64.78
N VAL A 7 -1.91 -22.59 65.23
CA VAL A 7 -0.54 -23.14 65.22
C VAL A 7 -0.09 -23.50 63.81
N LEU A 8 -0.95 -24.08 62.98
CA LEU A 8 -0.67 -24.34 61.55
C LEU A 8 -0.59 -23.06 60.74
N GLY A 9 -1.43 -22.06 61.04
CA GLY A 9 -1.42 -20.71 60.47
C GLY A 9 -0.18 -19.92 60.90
N ALA A 10 0.22 -20.04 62.16
CA ALA A 10 1.48 -19.48 62.65
C ALA A 10 2.69 -20.23 62.06
N LEU A 11 2.62 -21.56 61.89
CA LEU A 11 3.67 -22.35 61.21
C LEU A 11 3.73 -22.05 59.72
N THR A 12 2.62 -21.81 59.02
CA THR A 12 2.64 -21.34 57.62
C THR A 12 3.11 -19.90 57.52
N LEU A 13 2.70 -18.99 58.42
CA LEU A 13 3.27 -17.65 58.50
C LEU A 13 4.76 -17.69 58.86
N THR A 14 5.21 -18.60 59.72
CA THR A 14 6.62 -18.75 60.13
C THR A 14 7.43 -19.45 59.05
N VAL A 15 6.87 -20.37 58.27
CA VAL A 15 7.50 -21.00 57.10
C VAL A 15 7.56 -20.01 55.94
N VAL A 16 6.50 -19.24 55.69
CA VAL A 16 6.46 -18.17 54.68
C VAL A 16 7.36 -17.01 55.07
N SER A 17 7.40 -16.65 56.35
CA SER A 17 8.33 -15.63 56.85
C SER A 17 9.73 -16.18 57.07
N SER A 18 9.99 -17.48 57.23
CA SER A 18 11.36 -18.01 57.18
C SER A 18 11.82 -18.21 55.74
N THR A 19 10.96 -18.49 54.76
CA THR A 19 11.32 -18.36 53.34
C THR A 19 11.52 -16.89 52.92
N ALA A 20 10.78 -15.95 53.51
CA ALA A 20 10.97 -14.50 53.29
C ALA A 20 12.13 -13.91 54.11
N VAL A 21 12.45 -14.45 55.30
CA VAL A 21 13.58 -14.02 56.14
C VAL A 21 14.87 -14.70 55.73
N VAL A 22 14.84 -15.90 55.14
CA VAL A 22 15.98 -16.48 54.40
C VAL A 22 16.23 -15.70 53.09
N ALA A 23 15.25 -14.95 52.59
CA ALA A 23 15.44 -13.94 51.55
C ALA A 23 15.90 -12.56 52.08
N CYS A 24 15.67 -12.23 53.36
CA CYS A 24 16.08 -10.95 53.96
C CYS A 24 17.38 -11.02 54.81
N ASN A 25 17.90 -12.20 55.13
CA ASN A 25 19.26 -12.38 55.64
C ASN A 25 19.84 -13.65 55.00
N GLY A 26 20.83 -13.43 54.12
CA GLY A 26 21.53 -14.42 53.30
C GLY A 26 21.38 -15.87 53.72
N GLY A 27 20.51 -16.60 53.00
CA GLY A 27 20.61 -18.05 52.88
C GLY A 27 21.99 -18.45 52.36
N ILE A 28 22.51 -19.54 52.92
CA ILE A 28 23.88 -20.06 52.80
C ILE A 28 24.39 -20.01 51.36
N ASP A 29 25.30 -19.05 51.17
CA ASP A 29 26.27 -18.85 50.09
C ASP A 29 25.72 -18.83 48.66
N THR A 30 25.09 -17.73 48.26
CA THR A 30 25.31 -17.03 46.97
C THR A 30 24.69 -15.64 47.04
N SER A 31 25.24 -14.75 47.87
CA SER A 31 25.05 -13.31 47.69
C SER A 31 25.73 -12.91 46.38
N LEU A 32 24.99 -13.00 45.28
CA LEU A 32 25.46 -12.62 43.96
C LEU A 32 25.56 -11.09 43.89
N ASN A 33 26.75 -10.57 44.20
CA ASN A 33 27.17 -9.19 43.96
C ASN A 33 27.30 -8.90 42.44
N TYR A 34 26.32 -9.31 41.64
CA TYR A 34 26.29 -8.92 40.24
C TYR A 34 25.95 -7.44 40.14
N THR A 35 26.78 -6.71 39.42
CA THR A 35 26.45 -5.40 38.88
C THR A 35 25.23 -5.50 37.98
N ASP A 36 24.55 -4.39 37.76
CA ASP A 36 23.39 -4.37 36.87
C ASP A 36 23.77 -4.70 35.42
N GLN A 37 24.99 -4.35 34.98
CA GLN A 37 25.51 -4.80 33.69
C GLN A 37 25.67 -6.32 33.61
N GLU A 38 26.17 -6.98 34.67
CA GLU A 38 26.30 -8.44 34.70
C GLU A 38 24.94 -9.14 34.70
N LYS A 39 23.95 -8.60 35.43
CA LYS A 39 22.57 -9.10 35.39
C LYS A 39 21.98 -8.98 33.99
N ILE A 40 22.10 -7.81 33.36
CA ILE A 40 21.65 -7.56 31.98
C ILE A 40 22.35 -8.51 30.99
N ALA A 41 23.67 -8.65 31.08
CA ALA A 41 24.44 -9.55 30.23
C ALA A 41 24.06 -11.02 30.43
N SER A 42 23.71 -11.43 31.66
CA SER A 42 23.23 -12.79 31.92
C SER A 42 21.93 -13.08 31.18
N ILE A 43 20.96 -12.15 31.15
CA ILE A 43 19.72 -12.32 30.38
C ILE A 43 19.99 -12.49 28.88
N TYR A 44 20.94 -11.73 28.34
CA TYR A 44 21.34 -11.84 26.93
C TYR A 44 21.92 -13.22 26.59
N ASN A 45 22.68 -13.81 27.53
CA ASN A 45 23.36 -15.09 27.36
C ASN A 45 22.51 -16.31 27.73
N LEU A 46 21.31 -16.11 28.27
CA LEU A 46 20.38 -17.18 28.58
C LEU A 46 19.99 -17.94 27.30
N THR A 47 20.09 -19.28 27.32
CA THR A 47 19.76 -20.14 26.18
C THR A 47 18.55 -21.03 26.45
N GLU A 48 17.85 -21.44 25.40
CA GLU A 48 16.73 -22.39 25.50
C GLU A 48 17.18 -23.72 26.12
N GLU A 49 18.36 -24.21 25.74
CA GLU A 49 18.94 -25.43 26.30
C GLU A 49 19.10 -25.35 27.83
N GLN A 50 19.53 -24.20 28.37
CA GLN A 50 19.62 -23.99 29.81
C GLN A 50 18.25 -24.07 30.48
N LEU A 51 17.21 -23.51 29.86
CA LEU A 51 15.84 -23.57 30.39
C LEU A 51 15.31 -25.01 30.41
N VAL A 52 15.49 -25.72 29.30
CA VAL A 52 15.02 -27.10 29.13
C VAL A 52 15.76 -28.07 30.07
N ASN A 53 17.09 -28.00 30.12
CA ASN A 53 17.92 -28.89 30.93
C ASN A 53 17.70 -28.71 32.43
N ASN A 54 17.38 -27.48 32.87
CA ASN A 54 17.05 -27.20 34.27
C ASN A 54 15.55 -27.39 34.60
N GLY A 55 14.76 -27.91 33.66
CA GLY A 55 13.35 -28.28 33.92
C GLY A 55 12.43 -27.09 34.20
N VAL A 56 12.70 -25.93 33.58
CA VAL A 56 11.82 -24.77 33.61
C VAL A 56 10.50 -25.15 32.93
N ARG A 57 9.37 -24.88 33.60
CA ARG A 57 8.02 -25.18 33.10
C ARG A 57 7.05 -24.05 33.41
N ILE A 58 6.23 -23.68 32.44
CA ILE A 58 5.16 -22.67 32.60
C ILE A 58 3.84 -23.36 32.31
N ASN A 59 2.80 -23.07 33.07
CA ASN A 59 1.47 -23.60 32.81
C ASN A 59 0.73 -22.75 31.76
N THR A 60 -0.30 -23.32 31.13
CA THR A 60 -1.13 -22.53 30.19
C THR A 60 -1.96 -21.48 30.93
N LEU A 61 -2.58 -20.58 30.16
CA LEU A 61 -3.45 -19.53 30.69
C LEU A 61 -4.45 -20.09 31.71
N ILE A 62 -4.63 -19.37 32.81
CA ILE A 62 -5.62 -19.66 33.84
C ILE A 62 -7.05 -19.44 33.30
N SER A 63 -8.03 -20.15 33.85
CA SER A 63 -9.43 -20.02 33.43
C SER A 63 -10.02 -18.65 33.80
N ASN A 64 -11.06 -18.22 33.07
CA ASN A 64 -11.76 -16.97 33.39
C ASN A 64 -12.41 -17.02 34.79
N GLU A 65 -12.92 -18.19 35.17
CA GLU A 65 -13.54 -18.42 36.48
C GLU A 65 -12.53 -18.25 37.62
N ASP A 66 -11.30 -18.71 37.44
CA ASP A 66 -10.23 -18.53 38.43
C ASP A 66 -9.71 -17.08 38.45
N ILE A 67 -9.67 -16.40 37.30
CA ILE A 67 -9.38 -14.95 37.24
C ILE A 67 -10.40 -14.16 38.06
N ASP A 68 -11.68 -14.49 37.95
CA ASP A 68 -12.73 -13.85 38.74
C ASP A 68 -12.56 -14.07 40.24
N GLN A 69 -12.14 -15.26 40.65
CA GLN A 69 -11.81 -15.54 42.05
C GLN A 69 -10.62 -14.71 42.53
N VAL A 70 -9.60 -14.48 41.69
CA VAL A 70 -8.45 -13.60 42.01
C VAL A 70 -8.91 -12.15 42.19
N ILE A 71 -9.71 -11.63 41.26
CA ILE A 71 -10.23 -10.26 41.32
C ILE A 71 -11.03 -10.04 42.60
N LYS A 72 -11.90 -11.01 42.93
CA LYS A 72 -12.70 -10.99 44.14
C LYS A 72 -11.85 -11.06 45.40
N ALA A 73 -10.83 -11.93 45.43
CA ALA A 73 -9.92 -12.08 46.56
C ALA A 73 -9.07 -10.83 46.82
N LEU A 74 -8.82 -10.02 45.79
CA LEU A 74 -8.10 -8.75 45.90
C LEU A 74 -9.03 -7.54 46.12
N GLU A 75 -10.35 -7.74 46.22
CA GLU A 75 -11.36 -6.69 46.35
C GLU A 75 -11.31 -5.65 45.22
N LEU A 76 -10.97 -6.10 44.00
CA LEU A 76 -10.80 -5.23 42.83
C LEU A 76 -12.03 -5.16 41.91
N GLU A 77 -13.12 -5.87 42.24
CA GLU A 77 -14.33 -5.92 41.41
C GLU A 77 -14.87 -4.51 41.08
N GLU A 78 -14.98 -3.65 42.08
CA GLU A 78 -15.48 -2.29 41.90
C GLU A 78 -14.53 -1.43 41.06
N LEU A 79 -13.22 -1.57 41.28
CA LEU A 79 -12.20 -0.82 40.54
C LEU A 79 -12.14 -1.27 39.08
N ILE A 80 -12.19 -2.57 38.82
CA ILE A 80 -12.20 -3.13 37.46
C ILE A 80 -13.48 -2.73 36.72
N ASN A 81 -14.65 -2.84 37.35
CA ASN A 81 -15.92 -2.50 36.69
C ASN A 81 -16.07 -1.00 36.40
N LYS A 82 -15.45 -0.13 37.22
CA LYS A 82 -15.41 1.31 37.00
C LYS A 82 -14.28 1.75 36.05
N ASN A 83 -13.36 0.85 35.72
CA ASN A 83 -12.24 1.18 34.87
C ASN A 83 -12.59 1.01 33.39
N PRO A 84 -12.32 2.01 32.52
CA PRO A 84 -12.54 1.86 31.09
C PRO A 84 -11.73 0.70 30.51
N MET A 85 -10.52 0.41 31.01
CA MET A 85 -9.67 -0.71 30.57
C MET A 85 -9.90 -2.00 31.39
N GLY A 86 -10.94 -2.07 32.23
CA GLY A 86 -11.10 -3.10 33.25
C GLY A 86 -11.18 -4.52 32.70
N ALA A 87 -11.94 -4.74 31.63
CA ALA A 87 -12.10 -6.05 31.00
C ALA A 87 -10.80 -6.54 30.35
N MET A 88 -10.06 -5.67 29.66
CA MET A 88 -8.72 -5.97 29.15
C MET A 88 -7.74 -6.32 30.28
N ILE A 89 -7.70 -5.52 31.34
CA ILE A 89 -6.85 -5.77 32.51
C ILE A 89 -7.19 -7.13 33.14
N LYS A 90 -8.48 -7.43 33.32
CA LYS A 90 -8.97 -8.73 33.81
C LYS A 90 -8.43 -9.88 32.96
N LYS A 91 -8.56 -9.81 31.63
CA LYS A 91 -8.07 -10.85 30.71
C LYS A 91 -6.53 -10.97 30.71
N SER A 92 -5.82 -9.85 30.83
CA SER A 92 -4.35 -9.82 30.94
C SER A 92 -3.82 -10.39 32.26
N LEU A 93 -4.65 -10.60 33.30
CA LEU A 93 -4.21 -11.21 34.56
C LEU A 93 -3.62 -12.62 34.37
N GLY A 94 -4.16 -13.38 33.43
CA GLY A 94 -3.63 -14.71 33.15
C GLY A 94 -2.22 -14.67 32.56
N VAL A 95 -1.96 -13.72 31.65
CA VAL A 95 -0.61 -13.52 31.11
C VAL A 95 0.33 -13.05 32.20
N TYR A 96 -0.13 -12.17 33.08
CA TYR A 96 0.63 -11.72 34.23
C TYR A 96 1.10 -12.88 35.12
N ILE A 97 0.21 -13.83 35.42
CA ILE A 97 0.55 -15.04 36.16
C ILE A 97 1.62 -15.84 35.39
N MET A 98 1.44 -16.05 34.09
CA MET A 98 2.39 -16.79 33.27
C MET A 98 3.78 -16.13 33.21
N SER A 99 3.84 -14.81 33.01
CA SER A 99 5.08 -14.03 32.98
C SER A 99 5.85 -14.15 34.29
N ASN A 100 5.15 -14.04 35.42
CA ASN A 100 5.79 -14.18 36.71
C ASN A 100 6.19 -15.63 37.03
N GLN A 101 5.36 -16.61 36.66
CA GLN A 101 5.72 -18.03 36.78
C GLN A 101 7.01 -18.31 36.00
N PHE A 102 7.12 -17.81 34.77
CA PHE A 102 8.30 -18.03 33.95
C PHE A 102 9.57 -17.47 34.60
N LEU A 103 9.54 -16.20 35.05
CA LEU A 103 10.70 -15.57 35.68
C LEU A 103 11.05 -16.22 37.03
N ASN A 104 10.07 -16.66 37.82
CA ASN A 104 10.30 -17.39 39.08
C ASN A 104 10.88 -18.79 38.86
N GLU A 105 10.42 -19.49 37.82
CA GLU A 105 10.94 -20.80 37.43
C GLU A 105 12.41 -20.68 37.00
N ILE A 106 12.76 -19.65 36.22
CA ILE A 106 14.14 -19.36 35.88
C ILE A 106 14.96 -19.06 37.14
N SER A 107 14.44 -18.19 38.01
CA SER A 107 15.15 -17.76 39.21
C SER A 107 15.43 -18.91 40.18
N SER A 108 14.51 -19.87 40.29
CA SER A 108 14.62 -21.00 41.22
C SER A 108 15.37 -22.20 40.65
N LYS A 109 15.38 -22.40 39.34
CA LYS A 109 15.92 -23.63 38.71
C LYS A 109 17.20 -23.41 37.91
N VAL A 110 17.43 -22.21 37.35
CA VAL A 110 18.59 -21.95 36.50
C VAL A 110 19.71 -21.33 37.34
N PRO A 111 20.87 -22.01 37.48
CA PRO A 111 21.99 -21.48 38.27
C PRO A 111 22.44 -20.10 37.78
N GLY A 112 22.69 -19.18 38.73
CA GLY A 112 23.12 -17.80 38.43
C GLY A 112 22.00 -16.78 38.21
N TYR A 113 20.73 -17.21 38.14
CA TYR A 113 19.58 -16.32 37.92
C TYR A 113 18.73 -16.05 39.18
N GLY A 114 19.22 -16.42 40.36
CA GLY A 114 18.54 -16.16 41.64
C GLY A 114 18.26 -14.68 41.92
N TRP A 115 19.03 -13.77 41.30
CA TRP A 115 18.80 -12.32 41.40
C TRP A 115 17.48 -11.86 40.78
N ILE A 116 16.88 -12.63 39.86
CA ILE A 116 15.58 -12.30 39.24
C ILE A 116 14.49 -12.16 40.31
N ALA A 117 14.45 -13.03 41.32
CA ALA A 117 13.50 -12.93 42.43
C ALA A 117 13.61 -11.60 43.18
N ASN A 118 14.82 -11.10 43.42
CA ASN A 118 15.04 -9.78 44.02
C ASN A 118 14.54 -8.66 43.10
N LYS A 119 14.76 -8.79 41.78
CA LYS A 119 14.28 -7.81 40.80
C LYS A 119 12.76 -7.76 40.72
N LEU A 120 12.10 -8.92 40.75
CA LEU A 120 10.65 -9.05 40.79
C LEU A 120 10.06 -8.48 42.09
N THR A 121 10.74 -8.70 43.22
CA THR A 121 10.36 -8.12 44.52
C THR A 121 10.47 -6.60 44.51
N TRP A 122 11.48 -6.03 43.88
CA TRP A 122 11.55 -4.58 43.68
C TRP A 122 10.40 -4.09 42.77
N GLN A 123 10.09 -4.83 41.71
CA GLN A 123 9.00 -4.56 40.78
C GLN A 123 7.61 -4.67 41.42
N SER A 124 7.42 -5.46 42.49
CA SER A 124 6.13 -5.65 43.16
C SER A 124 5.65 -4.44 43.96
N GLN A 125 6.46 -3.39 44.07
CA GLN A 125 6.00 -2.07 44.52
C GLN A 125 4.90 -1.48 43.62
N TRP A 126 4.79 -1.95 42.37
CA TRP A 126 3.72 -1.62 41.44
C TRP A 126 2.76 -2.80 41.33
N GLY A 127 1.55 -2.62 41.82
CA GLY A 127 0.53 -3.64 41.92
C GLY A 127 -0.62 -3.45 40.95
N LEU A 128 -1.52 -4.43 40.94
CA LEU A 128 -2.71 -4.41 40.07
C LEU A 128 -3.62 -3.18 40.35
N LYS A 129 -3.67 -2.72 41.60
CA LYS A 129 -4.35 -1.47 42.00
C LYS A 129 -3.83 -0.23 41.25
N ASP A 130 -2.53 -0.18 40.94
CA ASP A 130 -1.89 0.96 40.28
C ASP A 130 -2.20 0.96 38.77
N LEU A 131 -2.49 -0.22 38.21
CA LEU A 131 -3.04 -0.37 36.86
C LEU A 131 -4.51 0.00 36.74
N VAL A 132 -5.32 -0.07 37.82
CA VAL A 132 -6.78 0.16 37.80
C VAL A 132 -7.23 1.49 38.42
N ASN A 133 -6.32 2.29 38.97
CA ASN A 133 -6.64 3.57 39.64
C ASN A 133 -6.87 4.73 38.65
N SER A 134 -7.75 5.68 39.00
CA SER A 134 -8.53 6.66 38.20
C SER A 134 -7.93 7.41 36.98
N ASN A 135 -6.74 7.08 36.45
CA ASN A 135 -6.26 7.58 35.16
C ASN A 135 -5.40 6.53 34.40
N THR A 136 -6.05 5.43 33.99
CA THR A 136 -5.41 4.13 33.68
C THR A 136 -4.88 3.91 32.29
N ALA A 137 -5.34 4.66 31.27
CA ALA A 137 -4.77 4.56 29.92
C ALA A 137 -3.25 4.81 29.95
N LYS A 138 -2.84 5.78 30.77
CA LYS A 138 -1.43 6.09 31.01
C LYS A 138 -0.66 4.93 31.63
N GLY A 139 -1.24 4.20 32.59
CA GLY A 139 -0.57 3.05 33.24
C GLY A 139 -0.34 1.88 32.28
N PHE A 140 -1.33 1.60 31.43
CA PHE A 140 -1.23 0.59 30.39
C PHE A 140 -0.20 0.97 29.31
N TYR A 141 -0.24 2.20 28.82
CA TYR A 141 0.69 2.72 27.79
C TYR A 141 2.12 2.92 28.28
N ASN A 142 2.26 3.31 29.54
CA ASN A 142 3.56 3.39 30.20
C ASN A 142 4.20 2.02 30.40
N ASN A 143 3.41 0.95 30.47
CA ASN A 143 3.88 -0.39 30.82
C ASN A 143 4.74 -0.35 32.11
N VAL A 144 5.62 -1.33 32.30
CA VAL A 144 6.65 -1.36 33.37
C VAL A 144 7.53 -0.10 33.37
N SER A 145 7.78 0.46 32.19
CA SER A 145 8.78 1.47 31.95
C SER A 145 8.39 2.85 32.48
N GLY A 146 7.12 3.21 32.49
CA GLY A 146 6.69 4.52 32.99
C GLY A 146 6.40 4.60 34.48
N TRP A 147 6.58 3.52 35.22
CA TRP A 147 6.56 3.54 36.69
C TRP A 147 7.93 3.75 37.33
N MET A 148 9.00 3.73 36.52
CA MET A 148 10.36 4.05 36.96
C MET A 148 10.51 5.55 37.24
N ASN A 149 11.10 5.88 38.39
CA ASN A 149 11.26 7.25 38.86
C ASN A 149 12.46 7.92 38.20
N HIS A 150 13.56 7.20 38.02
CA HIS A 150 14.82 7.75 37.50
C HIS A 150 15.06 7.39 36.03
N GLN A 151 15.37 8.39 35.20
CA GLN A 151 15.46 8.25 33.74
C GLN A 151 16.67 7.42 33.26
N GLU A 152 17.82 7.51 33.93
CA GLU A 152 19.07 6.95 33.42
C GLU A 152 19.51 5.64 34.12
N ASN A 153 19.14 5.44 35.38
CA ASN A 153 19.74 4.40 36.23
C ASN A 153 18.83 3.21 36.51
N GLU A 154 17.52 3.32 36.24
CA GLU A 154 16.58 2.24 36.48
C GLU A 154 16.35 1.41 35.20
N TRP A 155 16.09 0.13 35.41
CA TRP A 155 15.69 -0.81 34.38
C TRP A 155 14.72 -1.83 34.97
N SER A 156 14.04 -2.60 34.14
CA SER A 156 13.11 -3.63 34.59
C SER A 156 13.12 -4.85 33.68
N LEU A 157 12.56 -5.94 34.17
CA LEU A 157 12.29 -7.15 33.41
C LEU A 157 10.81 -7.24 33.06
N SER A 158 10.53 -7.59 31.82
CA SER A 158 9.19 -8.02 31.41
C SER A 158 9.25 -9.23 30.48
N VAL A 159 8.18 -9.99 30.40
CA VAL A 159 8.08 -11.14 29.48
C VAL A 159 7.15 -10.79 28.33
N THR A 160 7.57 -11.09 27.10
CA THR A 160 6.72 -11.10 25.91
C THR A 160 6.52 -12.54 25.45
N PHE A 161 5.28 -12.98 25.34
CA PHE A 161 4.89 -14.19 24.64
C PHE A 161 4.59 -13.84 23.18
N LEU A 162 4.95 -14.75 22.26
CA LEU A 162 4.85 -14.53 20.83
C LEU A 162 4.14 -15.69 20.13
N ASP A 163 3.50 -15.39 19.02
CA ASP A 163 2.89 -16.37 18.11
C ASP A 163 3.92 -16.98 17.13
N ASN A 164 3.45 -17.81 16.19
CA ASN A 164 4.30 -18.43 15.16
C ASN A 164 4.93 -17.43 14.17
N GLN A 165 4.42 -16.19 14.10
CA GLN A 165 4.90 -15.11 13.26
C GLN A 165 5.83 -14.14 14.02
N LEU A 166 6.16 -14.43 15.27
CA LEU A 166 6.94 -13.56 16.16
C LEU A 166 6.25 -12.21 16.45
N LEU A 167 4.91 -12.18 16.34
CA LEU A 167 4.08 -11.09 16.80
C LEU A 167 3.69 -11.32 18.26
N GLY A 168 3.28 -10.24 18.94
CA GLY A 168 2.81 -10.30 20.32
C GLY A 168 1.61 -11.25 20.49
N TRP A 169 1.68 -12.16 21.46
CA TRP A 169 0.61 -13.14 21.70
C TRP A 169 -0.62 -12.47 22.31
N ASN A 170 -1.77 -12.68 21.68
CA ASN A 170 -3.02 -12.01 22.04
C ASN A 170 -4.02 -12.89 22.80
N GLY A 171 -3.58 -14.03 23.31
CA GLY A 171 -4.43 -14.95 24.07
C GLY A 171 -5.20 -15.97 23.23
N ILE A 172 -5.14 -15.89 21.89
CA ILE A 172 -5.71 -16.90 21.00
C ILE A 172 -4.64 -17.95 20.68
N ASP A 173 -5.02 -19.23 20.70
CA ASP A 173 -4.13 -20.38 20.62
C ASP A 173 -3.02 -20.40 21.69
N ARG A 174 -2.16 -21.42 21.66
CA ARG A 174 -1.02 -21.51 22.59
C ARG A 174 0.13 -20.63 22.09
N PRO A 175 0.79 -19.83 22.96
CA PRO A 175 1.96 -19.07 22.57
C PRO A 175 3.07 -20.03 22.13
N GLN A 176 3.77 -19.66 21.06
CA GLN A 176 4.81 -20.49 20.45
C GLN A 176 6.20 -20.15 20.98
N TYR A 177 6.43 -18.86 21.26
CA TYR A 177 7.71 -18.39 21.75
C TYR A 177 7.57 -17.45 22.94
N VAL A 178 8.67 -17.23 23.64
CA VAL A 178 8.78 -16.29 24.75
C VAL A 178 10.14 -15.59 24.73
N ARG A 179 10.18 -14.33 25.16
CA ARG A 179 11.43 -13.61 25.44
C ARG A 179 11.33 -12.79 26.72
N ILE A 180 12.49 -12.53 27.32
CA ILE A 180 12.64 -11.67 28.49
C ILE A 180 13.21 -10.33 28.02
N ASN A 181 12.45 -9.27 28.17
CA ASN A 181 12.86 -7.92 27.83
C ASN A 181 13.55 -7.24 29.00
N ILE A 182 14.50 -6.38 28.65
CA ILE A 182 15.10 -5.37 29.50
C ILE A 182 14.53 -4.04 29.04
N ASN A 183 13.84 -3.36 29.95
CA ASN A 183 13.13 -2.13 29.64
C ASN A 183 13.77 -0.93 30.34
N ARG A 184 13.67 0.24 29.68
CA ARG A 184 14.11 1.54 30.18
C ARG A 184 12.93 2.49 30.35
N LYS A 185 13.11 3.56 31.11
CA LYS A 185 12.02 4.49 31.43
C LYS A 185 11.32 5.02 30.16
N LEU A 186 10.00 4.98 30.15
CA LEU A 186 9.16 5.48 29.05
C LEU A 186 7.96 6.22 29.65
N VAL A 187 7.72 7.45 29.22
CA VAL A 187 6.57 8.23 29.68
C VAL A 187 5.68 8.54 28.49
N ALA A 188 4.46 8.03 28.51
CA ALA A 188 3.41 8.32 27.56
C ALA A 188 2.30 9.17 28.19
N ASP A 189 1.54 9.86 27.35
CA ASP A 189 0.30 10.52 27.74
C ASP A 189 -0.90 9.54 27.76
N GLU A 190 -2.10 10.07 28.03
CA GLU A 190 -3.35 9.30 28.06
C GLU A 190 -3.76 8.74 26.68
N ASN A 191 -3.14 9.21 25.60
CA ASN A 191 -3.38 8.75 24.23
C ASN A 191 -2.29 7.77 23.74
N GLY A 192 -1.28 7.49 24.56
CA GLY A 192 -0.16 6.62 24.20
C GLY A 192 0.93 7.31 23.38
N ILE A 193 0.95 8.65 23.33
CA ILE A 193 2.01 9.41 22.65
C ILE A 193 3.20 9.58 23.60
N ILE A 194 4.40 9.28 23.12
CA ILE A 194 5.63 9.33 23.93
C ILE A 194 6.05 10.77 24.19
N ASN A 195 6.26 11.10 25.47
CA ASN A 195 6.98 12.27 25.90
C ASN A 195 8.49 11.99 25.88
N GLN A 196 9.14 12.35 24.78
CA GLN A 196 10.56 12.06 24.55
C GLN A 196 11.47 12.68 25.64
N LYS A 197 11.15 13.88 26.14
CA LYS A 197 11.96 14.59 27.14
C LYS A 197 12.05 13.84 28.47
N ASN A 198 10.95 13.19 28.86
CA ASN A 198 10.85 12.48 30.14
C ASN A 198 11.14 10.97 30.03
N SER A 199 11.43 10.49 28.82
CA SER A 199 11.71 9.09 28.50
C SER A 199 13.20 8.86 28.29
N ASN A 200 13.67 7.64 28.53
CA ASN A 200 15.05 7.27 28.24
C ASN A 200 15.23 7.09 26.71
N PRO A 201 16.22 7.73 26.07
CA PRO A 201 16.46 7.60 24.64
C PRO A 201 16.68 6.17 24.15
N GLU A 202 17.29 5.29 24.95
CA GLU A 202 17.51 3.87 24.61
C GLU A 202 16.19 3.11 24.42
N GLY A 203 15.10 3.59 25.04
CA GLY A 203 13.77 3.00 24.94
C GLY A 203 12.93 3.56 23.79
N ILE A 204 13.44 4.46 22.97
CA ILE A 204 12.65 5.14 21.92
C ILE A 204 13.15 4.71 20.54
N TYR A 205 12.28 4.12 19.75
CA TYR A 205 12.54 3.75 18.36
C TYR A 205 11.77 4.65 17.42
N GLN A 206 12.48 5.55 16.72
CA GLN A 206 11.88 6.48 15.76
C GLN A 206 11.62 5.80 14.40
N GLN A 207 10.39 5.94 13.88
CA GLN A 207 9.97 5.48 12.56
C GLN A 207 9.50 6.65 11.65
N GLY A 208 10.20 7.79 11.69
CA GLY A 208 9.96 8.90 10.74
C GLY A 208 8.78 9.83 11.04
N SER A 209 8.08 9.66 12.17
CA SER A 209 7.04 10.58 12.68
C SER A 209 7.55 11.36 13.89
N GLU A 210 7.15 12.63 14.03
CA GLU A 210 7.40 13.44 15.24
C GLU A 210 6.55 12.96 16.44
N HIS A 211 5.40 12.35 16.17
CA HIS A 211 4.54 11.74 17.18
C HIS A 211 4.70 10.22 17.15
N ILE A 212 5.40 9.68 18.15
CA ILE A 212 5.67 8.25 18.29
C ILE A 212 4.65 7.67 19.28
N SER A 213 3.86 6.70 18.84
CA SER A 213 2.92 5.99 19.71
C SER A 213 3.59 4.78 20.34
N VAL A 214 3.30 4.52 21.63
CA VAL A 214 3.76 3.31 22.32
C VAL A 214 3.18 2.03 21.74
N GLN A 215 2.08 2.14 21.01
CA GLN A 215 1.35 1.01 20.45
C GLN A 215 1.85 0.61 19.06
N ASP A 216 2.69 1.43 18.43
CA ASP A 216 3.18 1.14 17.09
C ASP A 216 4.10 -0.09 17.16
N PRO A 217 3.86 -1.12 16.32
CA PRO A 217 4.72 -2.28 16.28
C PRO A 217 6.09 -1.87 15.75
N VAL A 218 7.13 -2.17 16.51
CA VAL A 218 8.51 -1.89 16.11
C VAL A 218 9.20 -3.21 15.82
N ILE A 219 9.67 -3.41 14.59
CA ILE A 219 10.65 -4.43 14.29
C ILE A 219 12.01 -3.78 14.42
N ASN A 220 12.87 -4.30 15.31
CA ASN A 220 14.22 -3.78 15.44
C ASN A 220 15.00 -4.12 14.16
N PRO A 221 15.39 -3.13 13.33
CA PRO A 221 16.04 -3.40 12.05
C PRO A 221 17.40 -4.09 12.24
N ASN A 222 18.03 -3.92 13.40
CA ASN A 222 19.32 -4.52 13.72
C ASN A 222 19.20 -5.95 14.26
N ASN A 223 18.01 -6.35 14.74
CA ASN A 223 17.76 -7.66 15.33
C ASN A 223 16.31 -8.13 15.04
N PRO A 224 15.95 -8.35 13.76
CA PRO A 224 14.58 -8.70 13.36
C PRO A 224 14.15 -10.06 13.94
N GLU A 225 15.09 -10.95 14.23
CA GLU A 225 14.85 -12.27 14.83
C GLU A 225 14.31 -12.21 16.26
N LYS A 226 14.30 -11.02 16.89
CA LYS A 226 13.70 -10.81 18.20
C LYS A 226 12.18 -10.70 18.15
N GLY A 227 11.57 -10.56 16.97
CA GLY A 227 10.14 -10.30 16.80
C GLY A 227 9.76 -8.84 17.10
N VAL A 228 8.46 -8.56 17.18
CA VAL A 228 7.94 -7.20 17.43
C VAL A 228 8.28 -6.76 18.85
N ILE A 229 8.84 -5.57 19.01
CA ILE A 229 9.13 -4.90 20.28
C ILE A 229 8.19 -3.71 20.48
N TYR A 230 8.10 -3.24 21.72
CA TYR A 230 7.33 -2.05 22.09
C TYR A 230 8.26 -0.90 22.49
N GLN A 231 7.74 0.32 22.50
CA GLN A 231 8.47 1.50 22.96
C GLN A 231 8.75 1.37 24.47
N GLY A 232 10.00 1.54 24.90
CA GLY A 232 10.48 1.26 26.26
C GLY A 232 11.36 0.00 26.35
N TYR A 233 11.33 -0.86 25.31
CA TYR A 233 12.30 -1.93 25.12
C TYR A 233 13.71 -1.34 24.93
N ALA A 234 14.72 -1.90 25.56
CA ALA A 234 16.12 -1.57 25.26
C ALA A 234 16.90 -2.78 24.75
N ASN A 235 16.67 -3.96 25.35
CA ASN A 235 17.29 -5.21 24.92
C ASN A 235 16.47 -6.42 25.38
N SER A 236 16.89 -7.64 25.03
CA SER A 236 16.25 -8.88 25.49
C SER A 236 17.17 -10.10 25.43
N SER A 237 16.69 -11.18 26.04
CA SER A 237 17.18 -12.54 25.78
C SER A 237 17.00 -12.94 24.31
N LYS A 238 17.50 -14.11 23.92
CA LYS A 238 17.01 -14.77 22.68
C LYS A 238 15.52 -15.10 22.82
N VAL A 239 14.88 -15.30 21.67
CA VAL A 239 13.53 -15.85 21.60
C VAL A 239 13.63 -17.36 21.87
N PHE A 240 12.89 -17.85 22.85
CA PHE A 240 12.89 -19.25 23.27
C PHE A 240 11.62 -19.94 22.77
N SER A 241 11.75 -21.14 22.22
CA SER A 241 10.58 -21.98 21.92
C SER A 241 9.90 -22.44 23.21
N LEU A 242 8.58 -22.35 23.22
CA LEU A 242 7.75 -22.84 24.33
C LEU A 242 7.38 -24.31 24.21
N SER A 243 7.68 -24.98 23.10
CA SER A 243 7.27 -26.38 22.85
C SER A 243 7.66 -27.36 23.97
N ASN A 244 8.80 -27.14 24.62
CA ASN A 244 9.32 -27.99 25.70
C ASN A 244 9.18 -27.36 27.11
N ILE A 245 8.65 -26.13 27.20
CA ILE A 245 8.56 -25.36 28.45
C ILE A 245 7.10 -25.21 28.87
N LEU A 246 6.19 -24.98 27.93
CA LEU A 246 4.77 -24.79 28.17
C LEU A 246 4.07 -26.15 28.39
N THR A 247 3.46 -26.31 29.56
CA THR A 247 2.68 -27.52 29.88
C THR A 247 1.25 -27.41 29.34
N SER A 248 0.55 -28.53 29.23
CA SER A 248 -0.88 -28.54 28.86
C SER A 248 -1.82 -28.27 30.05
N GLN A 249 -1.28 -28.14 31.26
CA GLN A 249 -2.10 -27.93 32.45
C GLN A 249 -2.41 -26.44 32.62
N PRO A 250 -3.67 -26.07 32.87
CA PRO A 250 -4.01 -24.68 33.18
C PRO A 250 -3.33 -24.24 34.47
N SER A 251 -2.81 -23.02 34.46
CA SER A 251 -2.22 -22.38 35.63
C SER A 251 -3.24 -22.37 36.78
N LYS A 252 -2.82 -22.84 37.96
CA LYS A 252 -3.55 -22.58 39.21
C LYS A 252 -3.03 -21.28 39.83
N ILE A 253 -3.88 -20.61 40.61
CA ILE A 253 -3.47 -19.45 41.42
C ILE A 253 -2.33 -19.90 42.36
N PRO A 254 -1.10 -19.40 42.20
CA PRO A 254 0.01 -19.83 43.05
C PRO A 254 -0.19 -19.33 44.49
N ALA A 255 0.25 -20.11 45.47
CA ALA A 255 0.27 -19.67 46.86
C ALA A 255 1.24 -18.47 47.01
N GLY A 256 0.71 -17.27 47.28
CA GLY A 256 1.51 -16.04 47.38
C GLY A 256 1.30 -15.01 46.27
N PHE A 257 0.13 -14.99 45.61
CA PHE A 257 -0.16 -14.10 44.47
C PHE A 257 0.09 -12.59 44.72
N LEU A 258 0.06 -12.14 45.98
CA LEU A 258 0.35 -10.76 46.39
C LEU A 258 1.79 -10.29 46.08
N ASN A 259 2.74 -11.21 45.87
CA ASN A 259 4.14 -10.88 45.58
C ASN A 259 4.46 -10.81 44.07
N TYR A 260 3.49 -11.12 43.21
CA TYR A 260 3.68 -10.99 41.78
C TYR A 260 3.49 -9.53 41.36
N SER A 261 4.21 -9.12 40.31
CA SER A 261 4.09 -7.76 39.77
C SER A 261 3.50 -7.80 38.36
N PRO A 262 2.39 -7.09 38.07
CA PRO A 262 1.91 -6.90 36.70
C PRO A 262 3.03 -6.38 35.79
N SER A 263 3.96 -5.61 36.38
CA SER A 263 5.15 -5.08 35.74
C SER A 263 6.16 -6.14 35.25
N ALA A 264 5.96 -7.43 35.52
CA ALA A 264 6.75 -8.49 34.89
C ALA A 264 6.24 -8.85 33.49
N THR A 265 5.19 -8.19 33.00
CA THR A 265 4.50 -8.49 31.73
C THR A 265 4.64 -7.34 30.77
N ASP A 266 4.92 -7.64 29.51
CA ASP A 266 4.81 -6.65 28.45
C ASP A 266 3.34 -6.50 28.02
N PHE A 267 2.63 -5.49 28.52
CA PHE A 267 1.22 -5.29 28.20
C PHE A 267 0.95 -4.82 26.77
N VAL A 268 1.95 -4.27 26.08
CA VAL A 268 1.77 -3.74 24.73
C VAL A 268 1.81 -4.87 23.70
N ASN A 269 2.72 -5.83 23.87
CA ASN A 269 2.79 -6.98 22.96
C ASN A 269 1.93 -8.16 23.45
N ASN A 270 1.66 -8.32 24.74
CA ASN A 270 0.73 -9.35 25.22
C ASN A 270 -0.71 -8.85 25.37
N LYS A 271 -1.19 -8.03 24.43
CA LYS A 271 -2.56 -7.52 24.45
C LYS A 271 -3.53 -8.68 24.27
N VAL A 272 -4.08 -9.19 25.37
CA VAL A 272 -5.15 -10.19 25.31
C VAL A 272 -6.45 -9.51 24.89
N ILE A 273 -6.65 -9.42 23.58
CA ILE A 273 -7.90 -8.96 23.00
C ILE A 273 -8.67 -10.21 22.63
N ASN A 274 -9.56 -10.65 23.53
CA ASN A 274 -10.44 -11.80 23.27
C ASN A 274 -11.56 -11.46 22.26
N LEU A 275 -11.57 -10.23 21.75
CA LEU A 275 -12.52 -9.76 20.76
C LEU A 275 -11.77 -9.48 19.47
N ASP A 276 -11.95 -10.35 18.48
CA ASP A 276 -11.45 -10.12 17.12
C ASP A 276 -12.31 -9.05 16.40
N PHE A 277 -12.43 -7.89 17.05
CA PHE A 277 -13.42 -6.87 16.75
C PHE A 277 -13.37 -6.45 15.29
N GLY A 278 -12.16 -6.14 14.78
CA GLY A 278 -11.99 -5.73 13.40
C GLY A 278 -12.46 -6.80 12.40
N ASN A 279 -12.08 -8.07 12.59
CA ASN A 279 -12.52 -9.13 11.68
C ASN A 279 -14.02 -9.45 11.83
N ILE A 280 -14.57 -9.42 13.04
CA ILE A 280 -16.00 -9.59 13.31
C ILE A 280 -16.81 -8.50 12.58
N ILE A 281 -16.39 -7.24 12.68
CA ILE A 281 -17.02 -6.12 11.97
C ILE A 281 -16.90 -6.32 10.45
N LEU A 282 -15.72 -6.66 9.94
CA LEU A 282 -15.48 -6.88 8.51
C LEU A 282 -16.36 -8.01 7.94
N GLN A 283 -16.53 -9.11 8.68
CA GLN A 283 -17.39 -10.23 8.28
C GLN A 283 -18.87 -9.84 8.30
N ASN A 284 -19.32 -9.15 9.36
CA ASN A 284 -20.70 -8.71 9.48
C ASN A 284 -21.07 -7.65 8.42
N SER A 285 -20.08 -6.88 7.96
CA SER A 285 -20.24 -5.77 7.02
C SER A 285 -19.95 -6.12 5.56
N LYS A 286 -19.79 -7.41 5.22
CA LYS A 286 -19.38 -7.86 3.89
C LYS A 286 -20.22 -7.24 2.77
N LYS A 287 -21.55 -7.26 2.92
CA LYS A 287 -22.47 -6.77 1.89
C LYS A 287 -22.32 -5.26 1.65
N GLU A 288 -22.20 -4.49 2.73
CA GLU A 288 -22.02 -3.04 2.66
C GLU A 288 -20.66 -2.67 2.05
N ILE A 289 -19.61 -3.43 2.39
CA ILE A 289 -18.29 -3.29 1.77
C ILE A 289 -18.38 -3.58 0.27
N GLU A 290 -19.00 -4.69 -0.13
CA GLU A 290 -19.17 -5.06 -1.54
C GLU A 290 -19.93 -3.97 -2.33
N GLN A 291 -21.02 -3.46 -1.77
CA GLN A 291 -21.81 -2.41 -2.41
C GLN A 291 -21.04 -1.09 -2.53
N ALA A 292 -20.39 -0.65 -1.45
CA ALA A 292 -19.65 0.62 -1.43
C ALA A 292 -18.44 0.58 -2.36
N LEU A 293 -17.64 -0.49 -2.32
CA LEU A 293 -16.45 -0.64 -3.16
C LEU A 293 -16.82 -0.79 -4.64
N THR A 294 -17.84 -1.59 -4.97
CA THR A 294 -18.34 -1.73 -6.36
C THR A 294 -18.79 -0.39 -6.91
N LYS A 295 -19.62 0.33 -6.14
CA LYS A 295 -20.11 1.66 -6.55
C LYS A 295 -18.96 2.63 -6.79
N TYR A 296 -18.02 2.71 -5.86
CA TYR A 296 -16.88 3.62 -5.97
C TYR A 296 -16.02 3.31 -7.21
N LEU A 297 -15.69 2.05 -7.46
CA LEU A 297 -14.83 1.67 -8.61
C LEU A 297 -15.51 1.94 -9.96
N ILE A 298 -16.83 1.78 -10.05
CA ILE A 298 -17.58 2.09 -11.28
C ILE A 298 -17.67 3.60 -11.50
N GLU A 299 -17.91 4.38 -10.45
CA GLU A 299 -18.03 5.85 -10.54
C GLU A 299 -16.67 6.55 -10.72
N ASN A 300 -15.60 5.95 -10.19
CA ASN A 300 -14.23 6.48 -10.21
C ASN A 300 -13.26 5.41 -10.72
N PRO A 301 -13.28 5.10 -12.02
CA PRO A 301 -12.47 4.04 -12.58
C PRO A 301 -10.97 4.31 -12.42
N ILE A 302 -10.21 3.24 -12.17
CA ILE A 302 -8.76 3.28 -12.01
C ILE A 302 -8.11 3.06 -13.37
N TYR A 303 -7.29 4.00 -13.81
CA TYR A 303 -6.53 3.85 -15.06
C TYR A 303 -5.31 2.96 -14.82
N THR A 304 -5.21 1.86 -15.57
CA THR A 304 -4.04 0.95 -15.50
C THR A 304 -3.09 1.27 -16.65
N SER A 305 -1.80 1.42 -16.33
CA SER A 305 -0.79 1.93 -17.25
C SER A 305 0.62 1.50 -16.84
N GLU A 306 1.61 1.79 -17.69
CA GLU A 306 3.02 1.58 -17.37
C GLU A 306 3.50 2.42 -16.17
N GLY A 307 2.94 3.63 -15.99
CA GLY A 307 3.32 4.59 -14.95
C GLY A 307 2.53 4.45 -13.63
N MET A 308 1.68 3.43 -13.51
CA MET A 308 0.79 3.30 -12.36
C MET A 308 1.54 3.03 -11.04
N ASN A 309 1.08 3.65 -9.95
CA ASN A 309 1.52 3.35 -8.60
C ASN A 309 0.56 2.35 -7.94
N THR A 310 0.94 1.07 -7.87
CA THR A 310 0.09 0.01 -7.32
C THR A 310 -0.23 0.19 -5.83
N ASN A 311 0.66 0.78 -5.05
CA ASN A 311 0.40 1.08 -3.63
C ASN A 311 -0.77 2.07 -3.46
N GLN A 312 -1.00 2.94 -4.45
CA GLN A 312 -2.13 3.86 -4.43
C GLN A 312 -3.44 3.17 -4.78
N VAL A 313 -3.43 2.17 -5.66
CA VAL A 313 -4.60 1.29 -5.89
C VAL A 313 -4.99 0.57 -4.60
N ASP A 314 -4.01 -0.01 -3.90
CA ASP A 314 -4.22 -0.64 -2.60
C ASP A 314 -4.78 0.35 -1.56
N THR A 315 -4.26 1.58 -1.54
CA THR A 315 -4.72 2.63 -0.62
C THR A 315 -6.17 3.02 -0.89
N ILE A 316 -6.55 3.20 -2.16
CA ILE A 316 -7.93 3.50 -2.57
C ILE A 316 -8.87 2.39 -2.09
N VAL A 317 -8.56 1.13 -2.42
CA VAL A 317 -9.40 -0.01 -2.03
C VAL A 317 -9.54 -0.11 -0.50
N LYS A 318 -8.42 -0.02 0.23
CA LYS A 318 -8.42 -0.07 1.70
C LYS A 318 -9.17 1.10 2.32
N ASN A 319 -9.05 2.31 1.79
CA ASN A 319 -9.81 3.47 2.28
C ASN A 319 -11.32 3.25 2.16
N GLN A 320 -11.80 2.69 1.04
CA GLN A 320 -13.23 2.41 0.87
C GLN A 320 -13.73 1.32 1.82
N ILE A 321 -12.96 0.24 2.01
CA ILE A 321 -13.29 -0.80 3.00
C ILE A 321 -13.27 -0.22 4.41
N TYR A 322 -12.27 0.59 4.74
CA TYR A 322 -12.09 1.18 6.06
C TYR A 322 -13.20 2.17 6.42
N ALA A 323 -13.70 2.95 5.46
CA ALA A 323 -14.83 3.85 5.69
C ALA A 323 -16.08 3.10 6.18
N ILE A 324 -16.36 1.94 5.58
CA ILE A 324 -17.45 1.06 6.02
C ILE A 324 -17.12 0.39 7.35
N MET A 325 -15.91 -0.16 7.51
CA MET A 325 -15.48 -0.79 8.75
C MET A 325 -15.64 0.16 9.94
N LEU A 326 -15.15 1.40 9.84
CA LEU A 326 -15.27 2.39 10.90
C LEU A 326 -16.73 2.77 11.19
N ALA A 327 -17.54 2.99 10.15
CA ALA A 327 -18.96 3.28 10.34
C ALA A 327 -19.68 2.14 11.05
N GLN A 328 -19.40 0.89 10.68
CA GLN A 328 -20.03 -0.28 11.30
C GLN A 328 -19.51 -0.51 12.73
N SER A 329 -18.24 -0.18 13.00
CA SER A 329 -17.68 -0.17 14.35
C SER A 329 -18.37 0.86 15.28
N ILE A 330 -18.70 2.05 14.76
CA ILE A 330 -19.49 3.04 15.51
C ILE A 330 -20.92 2.55 15.74
N ASP A 331 -21.50 1.84 14.76
CA ASP A 331 -22.84 1.27 14.80
C ASP A 331 -22.94 -0.11 15.50
N ARG A 332 -21.88 -0.53 16.20
CA ARG A 332 -21.73 -1.87 16.81
C ARG A 332 -22.94 -2.35 17.62
N ASP A 333 -23.64 -1.45 18.31
CA ASP A 333 -24.76 -1.80 19.18
C ASP A 333 -26.01 -2.27 18.39
N ASN A 334 -26.09 -1.90 17.12
CA ASN A 334 -27.16 -2.29 16.20
C ASN A 334 -26.84 -3.55 15.38
N LEU A 335 -25.59 -4.02 15.41
CA LEU A 335 -25.18 -5.21 14.66
C LEU A 335 -25.74 -6.49 15.29
N ARG A 336 -26.06 -7.45 14.42
CA ARG A 336 -26.67 -8.74 14.80
C ARG A 336 -25.95 -9.90 14.13
N ASP A 337 -25.91 -11.04 14.82
CA ASP A 337 -25.39 -12.30 14.27
C ASP A 337 -26.37 -12.92 13.26
N LYS A 338 -25.97 -14.06 12.64
CA LYS A 338 -26.81 -14.81 11.68
C LYS A 338 -28.14 -15.29 12.28
N ASN A 339 -28.30 -15.30 13.61
CA ASN A 339 -29.50 -15.70 14.33
C ASN A 339 -30.32 -14.50 14.87
N GLY A 340 -29.94 -13.26 14.55
CA GLY A 340 -30.61 -12.05 15.00
C GLY A 340 -30.31 -11.62 16.44
N ARG A 341 -29.31 -12.21 17.10
CA ARG A 341 -28.86 -11.81 18.45
C ARG A 341 -27.87 -10.64 18.35
N PRO A 342 -27.74 -9.79 19.39
CA PRO A 342 -26.68 -8.79 19.45
C PRO A 342 -25.31 -9.42 19.15
N LEU A 343 -24.52 -8.76 18.30
CA LEU A 343 -23.23 -9.29 17.87
C LEU A 343 -22.20 -9.33 19.01
N PHE A 344 -22.32 -8.43 19.98
CA PHE A 344 -21.43 -8.29 21.13
C PHE A 344 -22.24 -8.39 22.43
N ASP A 345 -21.73 -9.12 23.41
CA ASP A 345 -22.26 -9.12 24.78
C ASP A 345 -21.90 -7.83 25.55
N GLU A 346 -22.47 -7.63 26.75
CA GLU A 346 -22.23 -6.42 27.54
C GLU A 346 -20.77 -6.19 27.92
N SER A 347 -19.98 -7.25 28.12
CA SER A 347 -18.56 -7.13 28.41
C SER A 347 -17.74 -6.79 27.16
N GLU A 348 -18.12 -7.37 26.02
CA GLU A 348 -17.51 -7.12 24.71
C GLU A 348 -17.85 -5.73 24.18
N LYS A 349 -19.03 -5.18 24.50
CA LYS A 349 -19.41 -3.80 24.13
C LYS A 349 -18.48 -2.75 24.74
N LEU A 350 -18.02 -2.97 25.97
CA LEU A 350 -17.05 -2.08 26.63
C LEU A 350 -15.69 -2.16 25.92
N ASP A 351 -15.20 -3.38 25.64
CA ASP A 351 -13.97 -3.61 24.89
C ASP A 351 -14.05 -2.97 23.48
N ALA A 352 -15.16 -3.19 22.77
CA ALA A 352 -15.42 -2.63 21.45
C ALA A 352 -15.44 -1.09 21.44
N LYS A 353 -16.07 -0.47 22.45
CA LYS A 353 -16.10 0.99 22.57
C LYS A 353 -14.69 1.58 22.63
N MET A 354 -13.79 1.00 23.42
CA MET A 354 -12.41 1.48 23.52
C MET A 354 -11.69 1.42 22.18
N ILE A 355 -11.90 0.35 21.42
CA ILE A 355 -11.32 0.20 20.08
C ILE A 355 -11.86 1.30 19.16
N VAL A 356 -13.18 1.55 19.17
CA VAL A 356 -13.82 2.61 18.39
C VAL A 356 -13.29 4.01 18.76
N ASP A 357 -13.16 4.31 20.06
CA ASP A 357 -12.61 5.59 20.53
C ASP A 357 -11.19 5.83 20.00
N SER A 358 -10.38 4.76 19.96
CA SER A 358 -9.03 4.79 19.39
C SER A 358 -9.07 5.06 17.89
N MET A 359 -9.90 4.34 17.13
CA MET A 359 -10.09 4.55 15.69
C MET A 359 -10.51 6.00 15.37
N LEU A 360 -11.48 6.54 16.12
CA LEU A 360 -11.94 7.93 15.97
C LEU A 360 -10.85 8.94 16.32
N SER A 361 -9.96 8.62 17.26
CA SER A 361 -8.85 9.49 17.65
C SER A 361 -7.75 9.50 16.58
N SER A 362 -7.39 8.34 16.04
CA SER A 362 -6.50 8.25 14.88
C SER A 362 -7.07 9.01 13.68
N LEU A 363 -8.37 8.86 13.40
CA LEU A 363 -9.04 9.58 12.33
C LEU A 363 -8.98 11.10 12.55
N SER A 364 -9.26 11.59 13.77
CA SER A 364 -9.15 13.02 14.10
C SER A 364 -7.75 13.57 13.84
N VAL A 365 -6.69 12.82 14.17
CA VAL A 365 -5.30 13.24 13.94
C VAL A 365 -5.02 13.36 12.44
N ILE A 366 -5.42 12.36 11.64
CA ILE A 366 -5.24 12.40 10.18
C ILE A 366 -6.00 13.59 9.57
N VAL A 367 -7.27 13.80 9.95
CA VAL A 367 -8.09 14.91 9.45
C VAL A 367 -7.50 16.27 9.84
N ASN A 368 -6.99 16.43 11.07
CA ASN A 368 -6.34 17.67 11.49
C ASN A 368 -5.03 17.92 10.74
N ASN A 369 -4.26 16.86 10.44
CA ASN A 369 -3.07 16.98 9.60
C ASN A 369 -3.44 17.42 8.18
N LEU A 370 -4.53 16.90 7.61
CA LEU A 370 -5.02 17.32 6.30
C LEU A 370 -5.37 18.80 6.26
N LYS A 371 -5.95 19.37 7.34
CA LYS A 371 -6.26 20.82 7.42
C LYS A 371 -5.04 21.72 7.28
N THR A 372 -3.84 21.20 7.52
CA THR A 372 -2.58 21.97 7.34
C THR A 372 -2.14 22.02 5.87
N LYS A 373 -2.74 21.22 4.99
CA LYS A 373 -2.39 21.12 3.58
C LYS A 373 -3.16 22.14 2.76
N SER A 374 -2.44 22.92 1.95
CA SER A 374 -2.99 24.05 1.19
C SER A 374 -3.99 23.65 0.11
N TRP A 375 -3.95 22.41 -0.38
CA TRP A 375 -4.82 21.92 -1.45
C TRP A 375 -6.16 21.34 -0.95
N THR A 376 -6.31 21.13 0.36
CA THR A 376 -7.50 20.48 0.93
C THR A 376 -8.62 21.48 1.21
N ASN A 377 -9.86 21.02 1.12
CA ASN A 377 -11.04 21.81 1.44
C ASN A 377 -11.24 21.88 2.96
N THR A 378 -10.79 22.99 3.57
CA THR A 378 -10.89 23.21 5.01
C THR A 378 -12.33 23.19 5.53
N THR A 379 -13.32 23.61 4.72
CA THR A 379 -14.74 23.60 5.13
C THR A 379 -15.23 22.16 5.28
N LEU A 380 -14.97 21.32 4.27
CA LEU A 380 -15.27 19.88 4.30
C LEU A 380 -14.62 19.19 5.51
N LEU A 381 -13.33 19.46 5.74
CA LEU A 381 -12.59 18.87 6.86
C LEU A 381 -13.11 19.33 8.23
N ASN A 382 -13.55 20.59 8.36
CA ASN A 382 -14.14 21.11 9.59
C ASN A 382 -15.52 20.51 9.85
N GLU A 383 -16.38 20.39 8.83
CA GLU A 383 -17.66 19.69 8.92
C GLU A 383 -17.45 18.24 9.38
N PHE A 384 -16.53 17.52 8.76
CA PHE A 384 -16.24 16.13 9.12
C PHE A 384 -15.64 16.01 10.53
N SER A 385 -14.77 16.94 10.94
CA SER A 385 -14.25 16.98 12.32
C SER A 385 -15.37 17.17 13.34
N ASN A 386 -16.33 18.06 13.07
CA ASN A 386 -17.47 18.28 13.94
C ASN A 386 -18.36 17.02 14.06
N MET A 387 -18.47 16.22 12.99
CA MET A 387 -19.15 14.93 13.03
C MET A 387 -18.39 13.95 13.94
N ILE A 388 -17.07 13.84 13.81
CA ILE A 388 -16.24 13.00 14.68
C ILE A 388 -16.39 13.42 16.15
N ASP A 389 -16.32 14.72 16.44
CA ASP A 389 -16.47 15.25 17.81
C ASP A 389 -17.86 14.99 18.38
N SER A 390 -18.90 15.06 17.54
CA SER A 390 -20.27 14.76 17.95
C SER A 390 -20.42 13.27 18.30
N ILE A 391 -19.85 12.38 17.49
CA ILE A 391 -19.83 10.93 17.75
C ILE A 391 -19.08 10.62 19.05
N LYS A 392 -17.91 11.24 19.28
CA LYS A 392 -17.15 11.07 20.54
C LYS A 392 -17.94 11.54 21.76
N LYS A 393 -18.71 12.63 21.63
CA LYS A 393 -19.59 13.16 22.71
C LYS A 393 -20.78 12.24 22.99
N SER A 394 -21.30 11.54 21.99
CA SER A 394 -22.36 10.54 22.13
C SER A 394 -21.81 9.14 22.39
N ASN A 395 -20.80 9.00 23.26
CA ASN A 395 -20.29 7.68 23.67
C ASN A 395 -19.82 6.79 22.49
N SER A 396 -19.37 7.42 21.41
CA SER A 396 -18.95 6.76 20.17
C SER A 396 -20.04 5.92 19.50
N THR A 397 -21.24 6.48 19.43
CA THR A 397 -22.41 5.98 18.68
C THR A 397 -22.95 7.05 17.73
N PHE A 398 -23.89 6.68 16.85
CA PHE A 398 -24.51 7.57 15.86
C PHE A 398 -25.75 8.34 16.36
N ASP A 399 -25.83 8.68 17.65
CA ASP A 399 -27.03 9.36 18.20
C ASP A 399 -27.21 10.79 17.67
N LEU A 400 -26.11 11.49 17.40
CA LEU A 400 -26.11 12.90 16.96
C LEU A 400 -25.79 13.07 15.46
N VAL A 401 -25.36 12.01 14.80
CA VAL A 401 -24.87 12.05 13.41
C VAL A 401 -25.41 10.84 12.67
N SER A 402 -25.99 11.05 11.48
CA SER A 402 -26.44 9.94 10.64
C SER A 402 -25.27 9.12 10.09
N LYS A 403 -25.36 7.78 10.21
CA LYS A 403 -24.40 6.83 9.63
C LYS A 403 -24.19 7.04 8.13
N ALA A 404 -25.27 7.22 7.37
CA ALA A 404 -25.18 7.42 5.92
C ALA A 404 -24.46 8.72 5.57
N SER A 405 -24.77 9.81 6.29
CA SER A 405 -24.09 11.09 6.12
C SER A 405 -22.61 11.01 6.50
N PHE A 406 -22.27 10.26 7.56
CA PHE A 406 -20.88 10.03 7.96
C PHE A 406 -20.09 9.30 6.86
N ILE A 407 -20.63 8.20 6.32
CA ILE A 407 -19.98 7.44 5.24
C ILE A 407 -19.74 8.34 4.02
N GLN A 408 -20.77 9.04 3.56
CA GLN A 408 -20.66 9.93 2.41
C GLN A 408 -19.59 11.01 2.63
N LYS A 409 -19.63 11.69 3.79
CA LYS A 409 -18.69 12.77 4.09
C LYS A 409 -17.26 12.25 4.26
N PHE A 410 -17.10 11.04 4.78
CA PHE A 410 -15.79 10.41 4.88
C PHE A 410 -15.22 10.08 3.49
N GLN A 411 -16.04 9.57 2.57
CA GLN A 411 -15.63 9.34 1.18
C GLN A 411 -15.22 10.65 0.49
N GLU A 412 -15.98 11.74 0.68
CA GLU A 412 -15.61 13.07 0.18
C GLU A 412 -14.24 13.52 0.73
N VAL A 413 -13.97 13.30 2.03
CA VAL A 413 -12.67 13.63 2.66
C VAL A 413 -11.54 12.76 2.11
N ILE A 414 -11.78 11.47 1.85
CA ILE A 414 -10.80 10.57 1.22
C ILE A 414 -10.40 11.10 -0.16
N ASP A 415 -11.38 11.50 -0.98
CA ASP A 415 -11.14 12.01 -2.33
C ASP A 415 -10.48 13.40 -2.35
N ASP A 416 -10.76 14.24 -1.35
CA ASP A 416 -10.14 15.56 -1.15
C ASP A 416 -8.72 15.48 -0.57
N SER A 417 -8.33 14.33 0.00
CA SER A 417 -7.02 14.17 0.64
C SER A 417 -5.83 14.25 -0.34
N ARG A 418 -6.09 14.06 -1.64
CA ARG A 418 -5.09 14.11 -2.71
C ARG A 418 -4.98 15.51 -3.30
N ASP A 419 -3.75 15.97 -3.52
CA ASP A 419 -3.50 17.15 -4.35
C ASP A 419 -3.80 16.84 -5.82
N ARG A 420 -4.89 17.39 -6.36
CA ARG A 420 -5.30 17.15 -7.76
C ARG A 420 -4.41 17.87 -8.78
N SER A 421 -3.58 18.81 -8.33
CA SER A 421 -2.65 19.56 -9.18
C SER A 421 -1.30 18.86 -9.35
N ASP A 422 -0.96 17.92 -8.48
CA ASP A 422 0.26 17.11 -8.57
C ASP A 422 -0.07 15.69 -9.09
N PRO A 423 0.39 15.32 -10.31
CA PRO A 423 0.21 13.98 -10.85
C PRO A 423 0.83 12.86 -9.99
N ASN A 424 1.82 13.18 -9.15
CA ASN A 424 2.47 12.20 -8.28
C ASN A 424 1.75 12.04 -6.93
N ALA A 425 0.81 12.93 -6.60
CA ALA A 425 0.10 12.87 -5.33
C ALA A 425 -0.89 11.70 -5.27
N GLY A 426 -0.85 10.99 -4.15
CA GLY A 426 -1.75 9.90 -3.81
C GLY A 426 -2.86 10.31 -2.85
N GLN A 427 -3.79 9.40 -2.59
CA GLN A 427 -4.71 9.55 -1.46
C GLN A 427 -3.97 9.29 -0.14
N THR A 428 -4.41 9.96 0.93
CA THR A 428 -3.92 9.66 2.28
C THR A 428 -4.45 8.30 2.74
N SER A 429 -3.62 7.51 3.42
CA SER A 429 -4.04 6.23 4.01
C SER A 429 -4.73 6.47 5.36
N PHE A 430 -6.03 6.22 5.45
CA PHE A 430 -6.80 6.43 6.69
C PHE A 430 -6.79 5.22 7.64
N PHE A 431 -6.34 4.06 7.18
CA PHE A 431 -6.48 2.74 7.83
C PHE A 431 -5.29 2.28 8.70
N VAL A 432 -4.46 3.21 9.21
CA VAL A 432 -3.14 2.92 9.84
C VAL A 432 -3.19 1.73 10.82
N GLY A 433 -2.56 0.61 10.44
CA GLY A 433 -2.39 -0.61 11.26
C GLY A 433 -3.64 -1.49 11.43
N GLN A 434 -4.82 -1.06 10.98
CA GLN A 434 -6.10 -1.69 11.31
C GLN A 434 -6.67 -2.56 10.19
N LEU A 435 -6.27 -2.34 8.94
CA LEU A 435 -6.80 -3.07 7.78
C LEU A 435 -5.68 -3.48 6.82
N ASN A 436 -5.69 -4.76 6.47
CA ASN A 436 -4.88 -5.35 5.41
C ASN A 436 -5.79 -5.80 4.27
N ALA A 437 -5.24 -5.79 3.06
CA ALA A 437 -5.92 -6.29 1.88
C ALA A 437 -4.90 -6.76 0.83
N ILE A 438 -5.27 -7.79 0.07
CA ILE A 438 -4.55 -8.27 -1.11
C ILE A 438 -5.52 -8.31 -2.28
N LEU A 439 -5.12 -7.66 -3.38
CA LEU A 439 -5.89 -7.59 -4.62
C LEU A 439 -5.46 -8.72 -5.56
N TYR A 440 -6.44 -9.32 -6.22
CA TYR A 440 -6.25 -10.42 -7.15
C TYR A 440 -7.03 -10.20 -8.44
N LYS A 441 -6.46 -10.70 -9.52
CA LYS A 441 -7.20 -11.06 -10.72
C LYS A 441 -7.29 -12.58 -10.83
N GLU A 442 -8.45 -13.09 -11.20
CA GLU A 442 -8.72 -14.51 -11.30
C GLU A 442 -9.26 -14.86 -12.69
N ASN A 443 -8.76 -15.94 -13.28
CA ASN A 443 -9.39 -16.59 -14.42
C ASN A 443 -9.64 -18.06 -14.09
N GLN A 444 -10.23 -18.82 -15.02
CA GLN A 444 -10.58 -20.24 -14.81
C GLN A 444 -9.42 -21.14 -14.35
N ASN A 445 -8.17 -20.75 -14.62
CA ASN A 445 -7.00 -21.60 -14.40
C ASN A 445 -6.02 -21.05 -13.34
N SER A 446 -6.19 -19.81 -12.88
CA SER A 446 -5.23 -19.17 -11.97
C SER A 446 -5.78 -17.94 -11.27
N GLN A 447 -5.37 -17.76 -10.03
CA GLN A 447 -5.49 -16.52 -9.27
C GLN A 447 -4.10 -15.88 -9.16
N ARG A 448 -3.99 -14.60 -9.51
CA ARG A 448 -2.71 -13.85 -9.48
C ARG A 448 -2.85 -12.59 -8.66
N VAL A 449 -1.86 -12.33 -7.81
CA VAL A 449 -1.78 -11.10 -7.02
C VAL A 449 -1.47 -9.92 -7.93
N LEU A 450 -2.17 -8.81 -7.70
CA LEU A 450 -2.00 -7.56 -8.42
C LEU A 450 -0.98 -6.64 -7.73
N SER A 451 0.30 -7.01 -7.74
CA SER A 451 1.36 -6.35 -6.94
C SER A 451 2.20 -5.29 -7.67
N ASN A 452 2.20 -5.28 -9.01
CA ASN A 452 3.00 -4.36 -9.83
C ASN A 452 2.32 -4.05 -11.17
N SER A 453 2.75 -3.01 -11.90
CA SER A 453 2.12 -2.62 -13.18
C SER A 453 2.01 -3.76 -14.19
N GLN A 454 3.04 -4.61 -14.31
CA GLN A 454 3.01 -5.77 -15.21
C GLN A 454 1.90 -6.77 -14.86
N SER A 455 1.55 -6.91 -13.58
CA SER A 455 0.42 -7.74 -13.15
C SER A 455 -0.94 -7.17 -13.57
N TYR A 456 -1.02 -5.89 -13.95
CA TYR A 456 -2.22 -5.24 -14.50
C TYR A 456 -2.24 -5.20 -16.04
N LEU A 457 -1.15 -5.56 -16.72
CA LEU A 457 -1.01 -5.39 -18.17
C LEU A 457 -2.23 -5.92 -18.95
N ASP A 458 -2.67 -7.14 -18.65
CA ASP A 458 -3.82 -7.79 -19.28
C ASP A 458 -5.09 -7.79 -18.42
N PHE A 459 -5.14 -6.91 -17.41
CA PHE A 459 -6.28 -6.74 -16.54
C PHE A 459 -7.11 -5.53 -16.97
N GLY A 460 -8.43 -5.67 -16.95
CA GLY A 460 -9.37 -4.61 -17.28
C GLY A 460 -9.72 -4.45 -18.75
N TYR A 461 -9.02 -5.12 -19.69
CA TYR A 461 -9.38 -5.00 -21.11
C TYR A 461 -10.43 -5.97 -21.61
N ASP A 462 -10.68 -7.08 -20.94
CA ASP A 462 -11.82 -7.92 -21.29
C ASP A 462 -12.33 -8.66 -20.06
N ALA A 463 -13.47 -9.31 -20.21
CA ALA A 463 -14.06 -10.16 -19.18
C ALA A 463 -13.33 -11.51 -18.97
N SER A 464 -12.05 -11.64 -19.36
CA SER A 464 -11.27 -12.85 -19.09
C SER A 464 -10.90 -13.00 -17.62
N TYR A 465 -10.84 -11.87 -16.90
CA TYR A 465 -10.47 -11.84 -15.50
C TYR A 465 -11.61 -11.32 -14.64
N LYS A 466 -11.71 -11.90 -13.45
CA LYS A 466 -12.54 -11.42 -12.34
C LYS A 466 -11.67 -10.67 -11.34
N PHE A 467 -12.21 -9.63 -10.73
CA PHE A 467 -11.56 -8.90 -9.65
C PHE A 467 -11.93 -9.50 -8.30
N LYS A 468 -10.93 -9.74 -7.44
CA LYS A 468 -11.13 -10.22 -6.07
C LYS A 468 -10.24 -9.49 -5.09
N VAL A 469 -10.74 -9.26 -3.88
CA VAL A 469 -9.96 -8.69 -2.78
C VAL A 469 -10.16 -9.53 -1.53
N PHE A 470 -9.06 -9.97 -0.92
CA PHE A 470 -9.06 -10.57 0.41
C PHE A 470 -8.65 -9.49 1.42
N TYR A 471 -9.42 -9.30 2.48
CA TYR A 471 -9.17 -8.22 3.46
C TYR A 471 -9.33 -8.71 4.91
N TRP A 472 -8.51 -8.19 5.83
CA TRP A 472 -8.56 -8.61 7.24
C TRP A 472 -8.02 -7.52 8.17
N SER A 473 -8.41 -7.57 9.44
CA SER A 473 -7.88 -6.73 10.51
C SER A 473 -6.63 -7.36 11.12
N GLY A 474 -5.68 -6.53 11.58
CA GLY A 474 -4.39 -6.95 12.14
C GLY A 474 -4.42 -7.78 13.43
N SER A 475 -5.60 -8.18 13.91
CA SER A 475 -5.81 -9.11 15.02
C SER A 475 -5.82 -10.55 14.48
N THR A 476 -4.78 -11.33 14.76
CA THR A 476 -4.66 -12.76 14.37
C THR A 476 -4.97 -13.70 15.53
N PRO A 477 -5.45 -14.93 15.29
CA PRO A 477 -5.72 -15.54 14.01
C PRO A 477 -7.03 -15.07 13.40
N ILE A 478 -7.05 -15.06 12.06
CA ILE A 478 -8.23 -14.76 11.25
C ILE A 478 -9.17 -15.97 11.36
N THR A 479 -10.16 -15.89 12.24
CA THR A 479 -11.28 -16.86 12.25
C THR A 479 -12.27 -16.45 11.17
N GLY A 480 -12.81 -17.38 10.36
CA GLY A 480 -13.82 -17.06 9.33
C GLY A 480 -13.30 -16.37 8.06
N ALA A 481 -12.07 -16.71 7.62
CA ALA A 481 -11.43 -16.11 6.44
C ALA A 481 -12.24 -16.26 5.14
N GLU A 482 -13.11 -17.27 5.06
CA GLU A 482 -14.04 -17.48 3.94
C GLU A 482 -15.05 -16.33 3.76
N ASP A 483 -15.41 -15.64 4.85
CA ASP A 483 -16.39 -14.55 4.84
C ASP A 483 -15.72 -13.17 4.59
N GLN A 484 -14.43 -13.14 4.29
CA GLN A 484 -13.62 -11.91 4.15
C GLN A 484 -13.10 -11.65 2.72
N TRP A 485 -13.90 -12.07 1.74
CA TRP A 485 -13.64 -11.87 0.32
C TRP A 485 -14.65 -10.91 -0.29
N TYR A 486 -14.13 -9.93 -1.03
CA TYR A 486 -14.87 -9.16 -2.02
C TYR A 486 -14.69 -9.83 -3.38
N SER A 487 -15.78 -10.24 -4.02
CA SER A 487 -15.77 -10.97 -5.30
C SER A 487 -16.98 -10.56 -6.16
N PRO A 488 -17.03 -9.29 -6.61
CA PRO A 488 -18.19 -8.71 -7.29
C PRO A 488 -18.54 -9.42 -8.61
N ASP A 489 -17.55 -10.03 -9.24
CA ASP A 489 -17.69 -10.64 -10.57
C ASP A 489 -18.15 -12.11 -10.52
N ASP A 490 -18.21 -12.71 -9.32
CA ASP A 490 -18.59 -14.13 -9.20
C ASP A 490 -20.07 -14.39 -9.52
N ASN A 491 -20.93 -13.39 -9.29
CA ASN A 491 -22.37 -13.47 -9.54
C ASN A 491 -22.84 -12.52 -10.65
N SER A 492 -21.92 -11.88 -11.37
CA SER A 492 -22.21 -10.90 -12.42
C SER A 492 -22.06 -11.52 -13.80
N LYS A 493 -22.67 -10.91 -14.82
CA LYS A 493 -22.38 -11.26 -16.22
C LYS A 493 -21.06 -10.64 -16.64
N ALA A 494 -20.38 -11.26 -17.61
CA ALA A 494 -19.12 -10.76 -18.17
C ALA A 494 -19.18 -9.28 -18.57
N GLU A 495 -20.28 -8.83 -19.16
CA GLU A 495 -20.50 -7.44 -19.58
C GLU A 495 -20.70 -6.44 -18.42
N ASP A 496 -20.77 -6.94 -17.18
CA ASP A 496 -20.97 -6.18 -15.95
C ASP A 496 -19.83 -6.35 -14.96
N TYR A 497 -18.74 -6.99 -15.36
CA TYR A 497 -17.60 -7.19 -14.47
C TYR A 497 -17.00 -5.85 -14.03
N VAL A 498 -16.77 -5.72 -12.73
CA VAL A 498 -16.04 -4.61 -12.12
C VAL A 498 -14.58 -4.66 -12.55
N ALA A 499 -14.02 -5.85 -12.82
CA ALA A 499 -12.70 -5.99 -13.41
C ALA A 499 -12.54 -5.15 -14.69
N ASP A 500 -13.58 -5.09 -15.52
CA ASP A 500 -13.64 -4.38 -16.80
C ASP A 500 -14.06 -2.91 -16.57
N LYS A 501 -15.24 -2.69 -15.99
CA LYS A 501 -15.81 -1.35 -15.80
C LYS A 501 -15.06 -0.46 -14.81
N GLY A 502 -14.45 -1.05 -13.79
CA GLY A 502 -13.76 -0.34 -12.71
C GLY A 502 -12.28 -0.08 -12.97
N PHE A 503 -11.69 -0.72 -13.99
CA PHE A 503 -10.27 -0.57 -14.33
C PHE A 503 -10.13 -0.30 -15.83
N ARG A 504 -9.61 0.87 -16.19
CA ARG A 504 -9.46 1.29 -17.58
C ARG A 504 -8.05 0.97 -18.08
N ASN A 505 -7.90 -0.01 -18.94
CA ASN A 505 -6.60 -0.37 -19.51
C ASN A 505 -6.17 0.61 -20.60
N VAL A 506 -5.12 1.36 -20.29
CA VAL A 506 -4.55 2.36 -21.21
C VAL A 506 -3.06 2.12 -21.43
N PHE A 507 -2.61 0.87 -21.30
CA PHE A 507 -1.22 0.48 -21.53
C PHE A 507 -0.77 0.80 -22.96
N LEU A 508 0.27 1.63 -23.07
CA LEU A 508 0.88 2.01 -24.33
C LEU A 508 1.52 0.82 -25.05
N SER A 509 2.06 -0.14 -24.30
CA SER A 509 2.65 -1.37 -24.81
C SER A 509 1.66 -2.24 -25.58
N LEU A 510 0.40 -2.33 -25.14
CA LEU A 510 -0.66 -3.04 -25.87
C LEU A 510 -1.17 -2.26 -27.10
N ARG A 511 -0.93 -0.95 -27.15
CA ARG A 511 -1.34 -0.10 -28.26
C ARG A 511 -0.26 0.06 -29.32
N LEU A 512 1.00 0.21 -28.92
CA LEU A 512 2.10 0.71 -29.75
C LEU A 512 3.27 -0.28 -29.89
N ASN A 513 3.49 -1.18 -28.93
CA ASN A 513 4.70 -2.01 -28.89
C ASN A 513 4.53 -3.33 -29.66
N GLN A 514 5.03 -3.37 -30.89
CA GLN A 514 4.96 -4.52 -31.80
C GLN A 514 5.71 -5.79 -31.35
N GLY A 515 6.46 -5.77 -30.24
CA GLY A 515 7.31 -6.89 -29.79
C GLY A 515 6.94 -7.53 -28.45
N ALA A 516 6.02 -6.96 -27.68
CA ALA A 516 5.83 -7.34 -26.26
C ALA A 516 4.57 -8.18 -25.97
N ALA A 517 3.56 -8.18 -26.84
CA ALA A 517 2.27 -8.79 -26.57
C ALA A 517 1.72 -9.60 -27.77
N SER A 518 0.81 -10.53 -27.48
CA SER A 518 0.12 -11.34 -28.51
C SER A 518 -0.87 -10.53 -29.35
N TYR A 519 -1.34 -9.39 -28.84
CA TYR A 519 -2.23 -8.46 -29.52
C TYR A 519 -1.73 -7.03 -29.33
N VAL A 520 -1.48 -6.33 -30.45
CA VAL A 520 -1.01 -4.93 -30.46
C VAL A 520 -1.89 -4.13 -31.41
N VAL A 521 -2.60 -3.12 -30.90
CA VAL A 521 -3.62 -2.39 -31.67
C VAL A 521 -3.06 -1.75 -32.94
N LEU A 522 -1.91 -1.06 -32.87
CA LEU A 522 -1.30 -0.44 -34.05
C LEU A 522 -0.92 -1.45 -35.14
N ASP A 523 -0.44 -2.63 -34.74
CA ASP A 523 -0.08 -3.70 -35.68
C ASP A 523 -1.32 -4.31 -36.35
N LYS A 524 -2.39 -4.54 -35.56
CA LYS A 524 -3.67 -5.02 -36.07
C LYS A 524 -4.34 -4.03 -37.00
N TYR A 525 -4.30 -2.74 -36.66
CA TYR A 525 -4.74 -1.68 -37.55
C TYR A 525 -3.94 -1.70 -38.85
N ARG A 526 -2.61 -1.80 -38.80
CA ARG A 526 -1.77 -1.91 -40.00
C ARG A 526 -2.17 -3.08 -40.89
N GLN A 527 -2.40 -4.26 -40.31
CA GLN A 527 -2.82 -5.48 -41.04
C GLN A 527 -4.21 -5.35 -41.71
N SER A 528 -5.06 -4.43 -41.22
CA SER A 528 -6.36 -4.14 -41.83
C SER A 528 -6.25 -3.26 -43.10
N LEU A 529 -5.10 -2.60 -43.31
CA LEU A 529 -4.88 -1.74 -44.46
C LEU A 529 -4.51 -2.56 -45.70
N LYS A 530 -4.99 -2.12 -46.88
CA LYS A 530 -4.79 -2.81 -48.16
C LYS A 530 -3.33 -3.17 -48.47
N GLU A 531 -2.39 -2.31 -48.08
CA GLU A 531 -0.95 -2.46 -48.37
C GLU A 531 -0.15 -2.95 -47.15
N ASN A 532 -0.81 -3.29 -46.03
CA ASN A 532 -0.17 -3.65 -44.76
C ASN A 532 0.89 -2.65 -44.29
N ASN A 533 0.80 -1.39 -44.70
CA ASN A 533 1.74 -0.31 -44.38
C ASN A 533 0.99 0.99 -44.18
N PHE A 534 1.56 1.89 -43.37
CA PHE A 534 1.06 3.26 -43.25
C PHE A 534 1.58 4.09 -44.44
N VAL A 535 0.66 4.55 -45.29
CA VAL A 535 0.99 5.29 -46.51
C VAL A 535 0.92 6.79 -46.27
N LEU A 536 2.07 7.47 -46.32
CA LEU A 536 2.22 8.91 -46.06
C LEU A 536 2.19 9.71 -47.36
N ASP A 537 1.32 10.73 -47.46
CA ASP A 537 1.25 11.60 -48.63
C ASP A 537 1.98 12.92 -48.40
N ILE A 538 3.31 12.87 -48.27
CA ILE A 538 4.11 14.06 -47.92
C ILE A 538 4.16 15.11 -49.03
N PHE A 539 3.77 14.76 -50.26
CA PHE A 539 3.81 15.61 -51.45
C PHE A 539 2.41 16.00 -51.98
N ASP A 540 1.33 15.70 -51.25
CA ASP A 540 -0.07 15.96 -51.63
C ASP A 540 -0.48 15.35 -53.00
N LEU A 541 -0.01 14.15 -53.32
CA LEU A 541 -0.22 13.50 -54.61
C LEU A 541 -1.46 12.59 -54.66
N LYS A 542 -2.04 12.16 -53.53
CA LYS A 542 -3.20 11.23 -53.55
C LYS A 542 -4.45 11.84 -54.20
N ASN A 543 -4.63 13.14 -54.01
CA ASN A 543 -5.83 13.87 -54.47
C ASN A 543 -5.50 14.90 -55.57
N THR A 544 -4.30 14.87 -56.14
CA THR A 544 -3.94 15.82 -57.21
C THR A 544 -4.60 15.44 -58.52
N SER A 545 -5.21 16.42 -59.20
CA SER A 545 -5.70 16.28 -60.57
C SER A 545 -4.70 16.78 -61.61
N ALA A 546 -3.51 17.25 -61.18
CA ALA A 546 -2.50 17.78 -62.07
C ALA A 546 -1.81 16.66 -62.87
N SER A 547 -1.49 16.94 -64.13
CA SER A 547 -0.68 16.04 -64.96
C SER A 547 0.80 16.13 -64.55
N PRO A 548 1.53 15.00 -64.45
CA PRO A 548 2.95 15.00 -64.11
C PRO A 548 3.79 15.82 -65.12
N SER A 549 4.53 16.81 -64.62
CA SER A 549 5.50 17.61 -65.40
C SER A 549 6.53 18.25 -64.49
N ASP A 550 7.71 18.63 -65.03
CA ASP A 550 8.76 19.31 -64.24
C ASP A 550 8.24 20.59 -63.58
N GLN A 551 7.43 21.39 -64.29
CA GLN A 551 6.84 22.63 -63.77
C GLN A 551 5.90 22.39 -62.57
N GLU A 552 5.14 21.30 -62.58
CA GLU A 552 4.27 20.96 -61.46
C GLU A 552 5.06 20.41 -60.27
N VAL A 553 6.13 19.64 -60.52
CA VAL A 553 7.05 19.20 -59.47
C VAL A 553 7.74 20.38 -58.80
N ASP A 554 8.20 21.37 -59.56
CA ASP A 554 8.81 22.59 -59.02
C ASP A 554 7.86 23.31 -58.05
N LYS A 555 6.59 23.46 -58.43
CA LYS A 555 5.56 24.08 -57.58
C LYS A 555 5.31 23.26 -56.30
N ILE A 556 5.14 21.94 -56.42
CA ILE A 556 4.88 21.06 -55.27
C ILE A 556 6.07 21.06 -54.32
N MET A 557 7.29 20.93 -54.85
CA MET A 557 8.51 20.91 -54.05
C MET A 557 8.75 22.25 -53.36
N LEU A 558 8.51 23.39 -54.02
CA LEU A 558 8.65 24.68 -53.38
C LEU A 558 7.58 24.90 -52.29
N LYS A 559 6.33 24.46 -52.51
CA LYS A 559 5.27 24.48 -51.49
C LYS A 559 5.67 23.65 -50.27
N LYS A 560 6.17 22.42 -50.49
CA LYS A 560 6.57 21.51 -49.42
C LYS A 560 7.84 21.94 -48.70
N LEU A 561 8.75 22.65 -49.37
CA LEU A 561 9.90 23.27 -48.72
C LEU A 561 9.47 24.34 -47.72
N ASN A 562 8.55 25.22 -48.13
CA ASN A 562 7.99 26.25 -47.25
C ASN A 562 7.27 25.61 -46.05
N GLU A 563 6.51 24.54 -46.29
CA GLU A 563 5.89 23.75 -45.21
C GLU A 563 6.95 23.18 -44.25
N ALA A 564 8.03 22.61 -44.77
CA ALA A 564 9.09 22.01 -43.95
C ALA A 564 9.88 23.04 -43.13
N ILE A 565 10.19 24.20 -43.70
CA ILE A 565 10.90 25.30 -43.01
C ILE A 565 10.04 25.85 -41.88
N ALA A 566 8.72 25.97 -42.09
CA ALA A 566 7.79 26.42 -41.07
C ALA A 566 7.70 25.49 -39.84
N LEU A 567 8.22 24.25 -39.94
CA LEU A 567 8.32 23.33 -38.80
C LEU A 567 9.55 23.60 -37.92
N ASP A 568 10.51 24.41 -38.36
CA ASP A 568 11.66 24.82 -37.56
C ASP A 568 11.37 26.17 -36.88
N PRO A 569 11.14 26.20 -35.55
CA PRO A 569 10.82 27.44 -34.83
C PRO A 569 11.99 28.45 -34.79
N LYS A 570 13.20 28.05 -35.21
CA LYS A 570 14.40 28.91 -35.18
C LYS A 570 14.70 29.58 -36.53
N GLN A 571 13.99 29.27 -37.61
CA GLN A 571 14.23 29.88 -38.91
C GLN A 571 13.14 30.92 -39.23
N GLY A 572 13.53 32.21 -39.23
CA GLY A 572 12.74 33.28 -39.84
C GLY A 572 12.73 33.17 -41.36
N ASN A 573 11.79 33.84 -42.03
CA ASN A 573 11.67 33.87 -43.50
C ASN A 573 13.01 34.24 -44.18
N VAL A 574 13.76 33.23 -44.62
CA VAL A 574 14.89 33.38 -45.55
C VAL A 574 14.32 33.40 -46.97
N ASP A 575 15.02 33.99 -47.94
CA ASP A 575 14.67 33.88 -49.36
C ASP A 575 14.71 32.40 -49.81
N VAL A 576 13.57 31.72 -49.70
CA VAL A 576 13.42 30.29 -50.02
C VAL A 576 13.39 30.10 -51.54
N ASN A 577 14.31 29.28 -52.05
CA ASN A 577 14.36 28.86 -53.44
C ASN A 577 14.54 27.34 -53.57
N HIS A 578 14.53 26.83 -54.80
CA HIS A 578 14.64 25.39 -55.07
C HIS A 578 15.91 24.73 -54.49
N ASP A 579 17.03 25.47 -54.42
CA ASP A 579 18.32 24.98 -53.89
C ASP A 579 18.39 25.03 -52.36
N SER A 580 17.38 25.59 -51.69
CA SER A 580 17.32 25.71 -50.22
C SER A 580 16.87 24.41 -49.53
N TRP A 581 16.52 23.38 -50.30
CA TRP A 581 16.22 22.06 -49.76
C TRP A 581 17.40 21.47 -48.99
N ARG A 582 17.10 20.78 -47.90
CA ARG A 582 18.04 20.03 -47.07
C ARG A 582 17.41 18.70 -46.72
N ILE A 583 18.20 17.66 -46.49
CA ILE A 583 17.71 16.32 -46.14
C ILE A 583 16.83 16.38 -44.90
N TYR A 584 17.21 17.19 -43.90
CA TYR A 584 16.43 17.32 -42.67
C TYR A 584 15.02 17.90 -42.92
N HIS A 585 14.81 18.71 -43.96
CA HIS A 585 13.47 19.21 -44.30
C HIS A 585 12.54 18.07 -44.73
N ILE A 586 13.03 17.13 -45.55
CA ILE A 586 12.26 15.94 -45.95
C ILE A 586 11.98 15.06 -44.74
N VAL A 587 12.98 14.85 -43.88
CA VAL A 587 12.82 14.09 -42.63
C VAL A 587 11.77 14.75 -41.71
N SER A 588 11.79 16.07 -41.57
CA SER A 588 10.78 16.82 -40.80
C SER A 588 9.37 16.64 -41.35
N LEU A 589 9.20 16.65 -42.67
CA LEU A 589 7.91 16.33 -43.29
C LEU A 589 7.50 14.89 -42.98
N VAL A 590 8.35 13.90 -43.18
CA VAL A 590 8.03 12.50 -42.84
C VAL A 590 7.61 12.39 -41.38
N ASN A 591 8.39 12.95 -40.44
CA ASN A 591 8.05 12.96 -39.02
C ASN A 591 6.69 13.62 -38.76
N LYS A 592 6.39 14.77 -39.38
CA LYS A 592 5.08 15.43 -39.28
C LYS A 592 3.94 14.49 -39.72
N TYR A 593 4.01 13.96 -40.94
CA TYR A 593 2.92 13.13 -41.50
C TYR A 593 2.76 11.79 -40.77
N VAL A 594 3.85 11.22 -40.22
CA VAL A 594 3.76 10.04 -39.34
C VAL A 594 2.99 10.37 -38.06
N ASN A 595 3.29 11.52 -37.43
CA ASN A 595 2.58 11.94 -36.22
C ASN A 595 1.11 12.26 -36.49
N GLU A 596 0.79 12.90 -37.62
CA GLU A 596 -0.59 13.07 -38.07
C GLU A 596 -1.30 11.74 -38.31
N LYS A 597 -0.59 10.75 -38.87
CA LYS A 597 -1.15 9.41 -39.07
C LYS A 597 -1.42 8.68 -37.75
N LEU A 598 -0.53 8.79 -36.76
CA LEU A 598 -0.80 8.24 -35.43
C LEU A 598 -1.99 8.93 -34.75
N LYS A 599 -2.12 10.26 -34.91
CA LYS A 599 -3.29 11.01 -34.44
C LYS A 599 -4.58 10.54 -35.07
N GLU A 600 -4.56 10.24 -36.37
CA GLU A 600 -5.70 9.68 -37.09
C GLU A 600 -6.08 8.30 -36.53
N VAL A 601 -5.11 7.40 -36.36
CA VAL A 601 -5.35 6.02 -35.91
C VAL A 601 -6.03 5.98 -34.53
N PHE A 602 -5.51 6.72 -33.56
CA PHE A 602 -6.03 6.72 -32.19
C PHE A 602 -7.03 7.85 -31.89
N GLY A 603 -7.45 8.59 -32.92
CA GLY A 603 -8.36 9.73 -32.82
C GLY A 603 -9.81 9.38 -33.17
N PHE A 604 -10.68 10.34 -32.86
CA PHE A 604 -12.07 10.34 -33.32
C PHE A 604 -12.16 10.94 -34.72
N ASP A 605 -12.93 10.30 -35.59
CA ASP A 605 -13.27 10.82 -36.91
C ASP A 605 -14.33 11.95 -36.85
N SER A 606 -14.66 12.50 -38.01
CA SER A 606 -15.67 13.57 -38.12
C SER A 606 -17.09 13.19 -37.68
N SER A 607 -17.38 11.88 -37.58
CA SER A 607 -18.66 11.34 -37.09
C SER A 607 -18.62 10.99 -35.61
N GLY A 608 -17.48 11.18 -34.94
CA GLY A 608 -17.28 10.87 -33.52
C GLY A 608 -16.95 9.39 -33.25
N ASN A 609 -16.62 8.60 -34.26
CA ASN A 609 -16.20 7.20 -34.09
C ASN A 609 -14.68 7.10 -34.02
N LEU A 610 -14.14 6.12 -33.29
CA LEU A 610 -12.70 5.86 -33.30
C LEU A 610 -12.26 5.19 -34.61
N GLU A 611 -11.16 5.66 -35.18
CA GLU A 611 -10.66 5.14 -36.45
C GLU A 611 -10.24 3.66 -36.36
N ILE A 612 -9.74 3.20 -35.21
CA ILE A 612 -9.50 1.76 -34.99
C ILE A 612 -10.78 0.92 -35.08
N HIS A 613 -11.91 1.43 -34.61
CA HIS A 613 -13.19 0.74 -34.66
C HIS A 613 -13.74 0.66 -36.08
N ASN A 614 -13.50 1.69 -36.91
CA ASN A 614 -13.80 1.68 -38.35
C ASN A 614 -13.07 0.54 -39.10
N LYS A 615 -11.98 0.01 -38.53
CA LYS A 615 -11.22 -1.14 -39.06
C LYS A 615 -11.50 -2.46 -38.34
N ASN A 616 -12.50 -2.50 -37.45
CA ASN A 616 -12.79 -3.64 -36.60
C ASN A 616 -11.59 -4.07 -35.73
N VAL A 617 -10.82 -3.10 -35.24
CA VAL A 617 -9.68 -3.31 -34.34
C VAL A 617 -10.04 -2.71 -32.98
N SER A 618 -9.84 -3.48 -31.92
CA SER A 618 -10.15 -3.06 -30.55
C SER A 618 -9.37 -3.90 -29.57
N LEU A 619 -8.85 -3.26 -28.51
CA LEU A 619 -8.21 -4.01 -27.43
C LEU A 619 -9.24 -4.83 -26.65
N ASP A 620 -10.41 -4.25 -26.41
CA ASP A 620 -11.52 -4.84 -25.66
C ASP A 620 -12.03 -6.14 -26.29
N TYR A 621 -12.04 -6.16 -27.62
CA TYR A 621 -12.46 -7.30 -28.41
C TYR A 621 -11.30 -8.15 -28.94
N SER A 622 -10.09 -8.01 -28.38
CA SER A 622 -8.88 -8.72 -28.85
C SER A 622 -8.99 -10.25 -28.80
N LYS A 623 -9.79 -10.80 -27.87
CA LYS A 623 -10.11 -12.24 -27.78
C LYS A 623 -11.48 -12.61 -28.32
N SER A 624 -12.28 -11.65 -28.77
CA SER A 624 -13.62 -11.90 -29.33
C SER A 624 -13.52 -12.68 -30.63
N LYS A 625 -14.36 -13.70 -30.78
CA LYS A 625 -14.56 -14.41 -32.05
C LYS A 625 -15.80 -13.92 -32.81
N SER A 626 -16.47 -12.90 -32.28
CA SER A 626 -17.67 -12.32 -32.89
C SER A 626 -17.30 -11.40 -34.06
N ASN A 627 -18.09 -11.48 -35.14
CA ASN A 627 -18.00 -10.55 -36.26
C ASN A 627 -18.88 -9.30 -36.06
N SER A 628 -19.69 -9.25 -35.00
CA SER A 628 -20.49 -8.09 -34.61
C SER A 628 -20.08 -7.65 -33.21
N ASN A 629 -19.09 -6.77 -33.14
CA ASN A 629 -18.64 -6.16 -31.88
C ASN A 629 -19.42 -4.86 -31.65
N ASP A 630 -19.83 -4.63 -30.40
CA ASP A 630 -20.50 -3.41 -30.00
C ASP A 630 -19.47 -2.42 -29.46
N PHE A 631 -18.91 -1.59 -30.33
CA PHE A 631 -17.85 -0.64 -29.95
C PHE A 631 -18.28 0.44 -28.94
N SER A 632 -19.58 0.59 -28.69
CA SER A 632 -20.05 1.47 -27.60
C SER A 632 -19.68 0.94 -26.21
N LYS A 633 -19.34 -0.34 -26.10
CA LYS A 633 -18.88 -1.01 -24.88
C LYS A 633 -17.35 -1.20 -24.82
N ALA A 634 -16.59 -0.70 -25.81
CA ALA A 634 -15.13 -0.79 -25.79
C ALA A 634 -14.53 0.36 -24.96
N ASP A 635 -14.73 0.30 -23.64
CA ASP A 635 -14.49 1.42 -22.75
C ASP A 635 -13.01 1.72 -22.52
N ASP A 636 -12.11 0.78 -22.75
CA ASP A 636 -10.65 1.00 -22.73
C ASP A 636 -10.14 1.72 -23.97
N ASP A 637 -10.66 1.36 -25.15
CA ASP A 637 -10.40 2.09 -26.39
C ASP A 637 -10.87 3.54 -26.28
N LEU A 638 -12.09 3.74 -25.75
CA LEU A 638 -12.67 5.06 -25.53
C LEU A 638 -11.90 5.86 -24.48
N ALA A 639 -11.53 5.25 -23.35
CA ALA A 639 -10.75 5.89 -22.29
C ALA A 639 -9.39 6.37 -22.81
N PHE A 640 -8.66 5.51 -23.53
CA PHE A 640 -7.38 5.89 -24.13
C PHE A 640 -7.54 7.06 -25.11
N ALA A 641 -8.53 7.00 -26.00
CA ALA A 641 -8.74 8.03 -27.00
C ALA A 641 -9.14 9.38 -26.38
N GLU A 642 -9.95 9.38 -25.32
CA GLU A 642 -10.32 10.59 -24.60
C GLU A 642 -9.11 11.18 -23.83
N LEU A 643 -8.28 10.35 -23.20
CA LEU A 643 -7.01 10.81 -22.60
C LEU A 643 -6.06 11.38 -23.66
N TYR A 644 -5.98 10.75 -24.83
CA TYR A 644 -5.15 11.23 -25.93
C TYR A 644 -5.64 12.59 -26.47
N LYS A 645 -6.95 12.72 -26.69
CA LYS A 645 -7.60 13.98 -27.11
C LYS A 645 -7.38 15.10 -26.10
N ASN A 646 -7.43 14.79 -24.80
CA ASN A 646 -7.19 15.73 -23.71
C ASN A 646 -5.70 15.98 -23.43
N LYS A 647 -4.80 15.39 -24.23
CA LYS A 647 -3.33 15.49 -24.09
C LYS A 647 -2.79 15.00 -22.75
N GLU A 648 -3.49 14.05 -22.13
CA GLU A 648 -3.01 13.31 -20.95
C GLU A 648 -2.17 12.08 -21.36
N ILE A 649 -2.36 11.59 -22.58
CA ILE A 649 -1.43 10.66 -23.22
C ILE A 649 -0.72 11.41 -24.34
N ASN A 650 0.60 11.48 -24.26
CA ASN A 650 1.42 12.16 -25.25
C ASN A 650 2.43 11.18 -25.84
N PHE A 651 2.51 11.14 -27.17
CA PHE A 651 3.53 10.41 -27.88
C PHE A 651 3.91 11.11 -29.17
N ILE A 652 5.14 10.85 -29.61
CA ILE A 652 5.71 11.37 -30.84
C ILE A 652 6.45 10.25 -31.57
N ALA A 653 6.36 10.26 -32.90
CA ALA A 653 7.18 9.44 -33.76
C ALA A 653 8.27 10.28 -34.43
N ASN A 654 9.50 9.76 -34.47
CA ASN A 654 10.60 10.35 -35.21
C ASN A 654 11.52 9.28 -35.80
N ASP A 655 12.45 9.66 -36.67
CA ASP A 655 13.37 8.76 -37.37
C ASP A 655 14.65 8.45 -36.59
N PHE A 656 14.79 8.97 -35.36
CA PHE A 656 15.91 8.70 -34.47
C PHE A 656 15.61 7.49 -33.59
N SER A 657 16.61 6.63 -33.39
CA SER A 657 16.52 5.61 -32.34
C SER A 657 17.27 6.09 -31.11
N SER A 658 16.97 5.53 -29.94
CA SER A 658 17.68 5.86 -28.70
C SER A 658 19.14 5.36 -28.68
N THR A 659 19.54 4.51 -29.63
CA THR A 659 20.87 3.86 -29.67
C THR A 659 21.61 4.05 -31.00
N SER A 660 20.98 4.63 -32.02
CA SER A 660 21.54 4.83 -33.36
C SER A 660 21.00 6.13 -33.99
N GLY A 661 21.79 6.73 -34.87
CA GLY A 661 21.37 7.88 -35.68
C GLY A 661 20.21 7.57 -36.64
N THR A 662 19.89 8.57 -37.46
CA THR A 662 18.76 8.57 -38.40
C THR A 662 19.00 7.67 -39.61
N ILE A 663 18.34 6.50 -39.67
CA ILE A 663 18.44 5.60 -40.84
C ILE A 663 17.89 6.30 -42.11
N LEU A 664 16.81 7.07 -41.98
CA LEU A 664 16.16 7.73 -43.12
C LEU A 664 17.06 8.80 -43.75
N ARG A 665 17.70 9.63 -42.93
CA ARG A 665 18.64 10.67 -43.40
C ARG A 665 19.80 10.06 -44.17
N ASP A 666 20.40 9.00 -43.65
CA ASP A 666 21.54 8.32 -44.26
C ASP A 666 21.12 7.72 -45.61
N ASN A 667 19.93 7.09 -45.67
CA ASN A 667 19.37 6.58 -46.91
C ASN A 667 19.13 7.68 -47.96
N ILE A 668 18.60 8.84 -47.57
CA ILE A 668 18.40 9.96 -48.50
C ILE A 668 19.75 10.52 -48.99
N TYR A 669 20.76 10.59 -48.11
CA TYR A 669 22.10 11.06 -48.46
C TYR A 669 22.78 10.13 -49.48
N ASP A 670 22.70 8.81 -49.27
CA ASP A 670 23.40 7.82 -50.10
C ASP A 670 22.64 7.43 -51.38
N PHE A 671 21.31 7.51 -51.39
CA PHE A 671 20.47 6.98 -52.48
C PHE A 671 19.40 7.96 -52.99
N GLY A 672 19.29 9.15 -52.40
CA GLY A 672 18.29 10.15 -52.79
C GLY A 672 16.88 9.78 -52.31
N LEU A 673 15.87 10.37 -52.93
CA LEU A 673 14.49 10.23 -52.48
C LEU A 673 13.86 8.86 -52.83
N THR A 674 14.43 8.15 -53.81
CA THR A 674 13.83 6.93 -54.38
C THR A 674 13.51 5.85 -53.34
N LEU A 675 14.36 5.67 -52.33
CA LEU A 675 14.15 4.64 -51.31
C LEU A 675 12.93 4.91 -50.41
N MET A 676 12.48 6.15 -50.30
CA MET A 676 11.38 6.51 -49.40
C MET A 676 10.02 5.92 -49.82
N TRP A 677 9.84 5.69 -51.12
CA TRP A 677 8.62 5.13 -51.70
C TRP A 677 8.83 3.74 -52.32
N SER A 678 10.05 3.19 -52.29
CA SER A 678 10.34 1.84 -52.76
C SER A 678 10.53 0.84 -51.61
N LEU A 679 10.80 1.30 -50.40
CA LEU A 679 11.02 0.46 -49.21
C LEU A 679 10.22 0.98 -48.01
N THR A 680 9.85 0.07 -47.12
CA THR A 680 9.24 0.43 -45.83
C THR A 680 10.29 1.05 -44.92
N ASN A 681 10.03 2.28 -44.49
CA ASN A 681 10.78 2.99 -43.46
C ASN A 681 10.16 2.72 -42.08
N SER A 682 10.87 3.00 -41.00
CA SER A 682 10.34 2.88 -39.64
C SER A 682 10.71 4.11 -38.81
N ASN A 683 9.71 4.72 -38.21
CA ASN A 683 9.90 5.77 -37.21
C ASN A 683 9.70 5.15 -35.82
N TYR A 684 10.53 5.56 -34.87
CA TYR A 684 10.47 5.15 -33.48
C TYR A 684 9.44 6.01 -32.73
N ILE A 685 8.65 5.39 -31.88
CA ILE A 685 7.62 6.05 -31.07
C ILE A 685 8.16 6.21 -29.66
N PHE A 686 8.08 7.45 -29.17
CA PHE A 686 8.41 7.84 -27.81
C PHE A 686 7.15 8.34 -27.13
N ALA A 687 6.89 7.88 -25.91
CA ALA A 687 5.66 8.18 -25.19
C ALA A 687 5.94 8.62 -23.74
N GLY A 688 5.06 9.47 -23.24
CA GLY A 688 4.93 9.79 -21.83
C GLY A 688 4.23 8.68 -21.06
N THR A 689 4.09 8.85 -19.75
CA THR A 689 3.36 7.91 -18.89
C THR A 689 2.27 8.62 -18.09
N LEU A 690 1.30 7.86 -17.60
CA LEU A 690 0.16 8.38 -16.84
C LEU A 690 0.01 7.67 -15.49
N ASN A 691 -0.56 8.37 -14.52
CA ASN A 691 -0.87 7.83 -13.19
C ASN A 691 -2.21 7.08 -13.17
N ILE A 692 -2.58 6.53 -12.00
CA ILE A 692 -3.84 5.77 -11.85
C ILE A 692 -5.13 6.60 -11.97
N PHE A 693 -5.02 7.92 -12.06
CA PHE A 693 -6.13 8.86 -12.17
C PHE A 693 -6.25 9.48 -13.57
N GLY A 694 -5.52 8.94 -14.55
CA GLY A 694 -5.56 9.42 -15.93
C GLY A 694 -4.88 10.78 -16.13
N LYS A 695 -3.87 11.10 -15.31
CA LYS A 695 -3.04 12.32 -15.47
C LYS A 695 -1.65 11.98 -15.92
N HIS A 696 -1.13 12.73 -16.90
CA HIS A 696 0.24 12.59 -17.35
C HIS A 696 1.23 12.90 -16.21
N LEU A 697 2.32 12.14 -16.16
CA LEU A 697 3.39 12.31 -15.16
C LEU A 697 4.49 13.30 -15.61
N ASP A 698 4.50 13.64 -16.90
CA ASP A 698 5.48 14.55 -17.50
C ASP A 698 5.26 16.01 -17.04
N THR A 699 6.33 16.78 -16.89
CA THR A 699 6.24 18.21 -16.61
C THR A 699 5.90 19.02 -17.87
N ASP A 700 5.37 20.23 -17.71
CA ASP A 700 5.14 21.16 -18.82
C ASP A 700 6.40 21.39 -19.67
N GLN A 701 7.58 21.42 -19.04
CA GLN A 701 8.84 21.55 -19.76
C GLN A 701 9.10 20.33 -20.64
N GLU A 702 8.96 19.11 -20.10
CA GLU A 702 9.17 17.88 -20.87
C GLU A 702 8.19 17.76 -22.04
N LEU A 703 6.94 18.18 -21.86
CA LEU A 703 5.95 18.22 -22.93
C LEU A 703 6.32 19.23 -24.03
N ASN A 704 6.84 20.40 -23.67
CA ASN A 704 7.33 21.38 -24.64
C ASN A 704 8.58 20.88 -25.41
N GLU A 705 9.33 19.95 -24.83
CA GLU A 705 10.54 19.35 -25.39
C GLU A 705 10.31 17.97 -26.02
N MET A 706 9.07 17.58 -26.33
CA MET A 706 8.72 16.27 -26.92
C MET A 706 9.57 15.88 -28.14
N ASN A 707 9.95 16.83 -28.98
CA ASN A 707 10.83 16.59 -30.14
C ASN A 707 12.23 16.08 -29.78
N LEU A 708 12.64 16.18 -28.51
CA LEU A 708 13.92 15.72 -27.97
C LEU A 708 13.82 14.39 -27.22
N TRP A 709 12.62 13.83 -27.03
CA TRP A 709 12.40 12.59 -26.27
C TRP A 709 13.14 11.37 -26.83
N TRP A 710 13.59 11.42 -28.10
CA TRP A 710 14.45 10.37 -28.66
C TRP A 710 15.78 10.20 -27.92
N LYS A 711 16.21 11.21 -27.16
CA LYS A 711 17.41 11.14 -26.32
C LYS A 711 17.21 10.29 -25.06
N GLU A 712 15.96 9.97 -24.71
CA GLU A 712 15.60 9.24 -23.50
C GLU A 712 15.13 7.83 -23.86
N SER A 713 16.01 6.85 -23.69
CA SER A 713 15.72 5.45 -24.04
C SER A 713 14.52 4.87 -23.29
N SER A 714 14.24 5.32 -22.06
CA SER A 714 13.10 4.91 -21.25
C SER A 714 11.75 5.25 -21.86
N ARG A 715 11.68 6.25 -22.75
CA ARG A 715 10.44 6.68 -23.42
C ARG A 715 10.14 5.89 -24.68
N SER A 716 11.11 5.13 -25.20
CA SER A 716 10.96 4.34 -26.43
C SER A 716 9.98 3.19 -26.20
N ILE A 717 8.86 3.18 -26.91
CA ILE A 717 7.79 2.20 -26.70
C ILE A 717 7.51 1.33 -27.93
N GLY A 718 7.88 1.77 -29.13
CA GLY A 718 7.57 1.02 -30.35
C GLY A 718 8.08 1.67 -31.62
N ARG A 719 7.54 1.20 -32.76
CA ARG A 719 7.86 1.71 -34.09
C ARG A 719 6.64 1.71 -35.00
N ILE A 720 6.59 2.66 -35.92
CA ILE A 720 5.57 2.74 -36.96
C ILE A 720 6.20 2.56 -38.36
N PRO A 721 5.95 1.42 -39.02
CA PRO A 721 6.44 1.19 -40.37
C PRO A 721 5.62 2.00 -41.39
N ASN A 722 6.27 2.73 -42.27
CA ASN A 722 5.60 3.61 -43.21
C ASN A 722 6.27 3.62 -44.58
N ILE A 723 5.51 4.05 -45.59
CA ILE A 723 5.97 4.24 -46.96
C ILE A 723 5.45 5.57 -47.48
N VAL A 724 6.28 6.31 -48.21
CA VAL A 724 5.85 7.55 -48.86
C VAL A 724 5.05 7.19 -50.11
N TYR A 725 3.87 7.79 -50.26
CA TYR A 725 3.04 7.67 -51.44
C TYR A 725 3.72 8.38 -52.62
N MET A 726 4.02 7.61 -53.66
CA MET A 726 4.57 8.15 -54.90
C MET A 726 3.99 7.37 -56.08
N PRO A 727 3.09 7.96 -56.89
CA PRO A 727 2.64 7.32 -58.11
C PRO A 727 3.82 7.17 -59.09
N SER A 728 3.83 6.07 -59.85
CA SER A 728 4.92 5.73 -60.77
C SER A 728 5.22 6.81 -61.82
N SER A 729 4.19 7.58 -62.22
CA SER A 729 4.31 8.69 -63.17
C SER A 729 5.03 9.92 -62.62
N TRP A 730 5.14 10.06 -61.30
CA TRP A 730 5.76 11.21 -60.64
C TRP A 730 7.18 10.92 -60.14
N GLY A 731 7.47 9.67 -59.75
CA GLY A 731 8.72 9.32 -59.05
C GLY A 731 10.01 9.73 -59.77
N LYS A 732 10.08 9.58 -61.10
CA LYS A 732 11.26 10.00 -61.88
C LYS A 732 11.48 11.51 -61.90
N LEU A 733 10.38 12.29 -61.92
CA LEU A 733 10.45 13.75 -61.95
C LEU A 733 10.94 14.31 -60.61
N PHE A 734 10.44 13.77 -59.49
CA PHE A 734 10.92 14.11 -58.15
C PHE A 734 12.39 13.73 -57.92
N ASP A 735 12.83 12.58 -58.42
CA ASP A 735 14.23 12.16 -58.35
C ASP A 735 15.15 13.09 -59.17
N SER A 736 14.73 13.48 -60.38
CA SER A 736 15.44 14.48 -61.20
C SER A 736 15.51 15.84 -60.52
N TYR A 737 14.41 16.33 -59.95
CA TYR A 737 14.37 17.58 -59.18
C TYR A 737 15.39 17.54 -58.03
N TRP A 738 15.34 16.48 -57.21
CA TRP A 738 16.24 16.34 -56.05
C TRP A 738 17.71 16.27 -56.45
N LYS A 739 18.01 15.57 -57.56
CA LYS A 739 19.36 15.51 -58.12
C LYS A 739 19.87 16.89 -58.53
N ASN A 740 19.05 17.67 -59.22
CA ASN A 740 19.45 18.98 -59.74
C ASN A 740 19.68 20.02 -58.64
N HIS A 741 18.85 20.02 -57.60
CA HIS A 741 18.84 21.08 -56.59
C HIS A 741 19.58 20.72 -55.30
N VAL A 742 19.72 19.43 -54.99
CA VAL A 742 20.31 18.96 -53.73
C VAL A 742 21.51 18.05 -53.98
N SER A 743 21.29 16.82 -54.46
CA SER A 743 22.33 15.79 -54.36
C SER A 743 23.50 15.97 -55.32
N LYS A 744 23.29 16.61 -56.48
CA LYS A 744 24.34 16.96 -57.45
C LYS A 744 24.64 18.45 -57.54
N ASN A 745 24.01 19.29 -56.72
CA ASN A 745 24.27 20.73 -56.68
C ASN A 745 25.47 21.02 -55.76
N PRO A 746 26.65 21.42 -56.26
CA PRO A 746 27.83 21.66 -55.42
C PRO A 746 27.66 22.79 -54.40
N ASN A 747 26.67 23.66 -54.60
CA ASN A 747 26.35 24.76 -53.69
C ASN A 747 25.40 24.34 -52.56
N ASN A 748 24.77 23.16 -52.66
CA ASN A 748 23.92 22.64 -51.61
C ASN A 748 24.77 21.92 -50.55
N PRO A 749 24.60 22.18 -49.24
CA PRO A 749 25.48 21.56 -48.25
C PRO A 749 25.18 20.08 -47.95
N ASP A 750 24.12 19.51 -48.52
CA ASP A 750 23.88 18.05 -48.55
C ASP A 750 24.30 17.41 -49.89
N TYR A 751 25.13 18.09 -50.68
CA TYR A 751 25.73 17.57 -51.91
C TYR A 751 26.49 16.25 -51.68
N ASN A 752 26.23 15.26 -52.54
CA ASN A 752 26.92 13.98 -52.51
C ASN A 752 27.36 13.55 -53.91
N ALA A 753 28.64 13.79 -54.23
CA ALA A 753 29.25 13.38 -55.51
C ALA A 753 29.23 11.86 -55.77
N ARG A 754 28.95 11.04 -54.74
CA ARG A 754 28.98 9.57 -54.79
C ARG A 754 27.60 8.93 -54.91
N ILE A 755 26.53 9.74 -54.97
CA ILE A 755 25.16 9.23 -55.09
C ILE A 755 25.03 8.40 -56.38
N LYS A 756 24.62 7.14 -56.24
CA LYS A 756 24.57 6.17 -57.34
C LYS A 756 23.34 6.33 -58.23
#